data_AF-A0A1W9SKY6-F1
#
_entry.id   AF-A0A1W9SKY6-F1
#
_cell.length_a   1.000
_cell.length_b   1.000
_cell.length_c   1.000
_cell.angle_alpha   90.00
_cell.angle_beta   90.00
_cell.angle_gamma   90.00
#
_symmetry.space_group_name_H-M   'P 1'
#
loop_
_entity.id
_entity.type
_entity.pdbx_description
1 polymer ?
#
loop_
_entity_poly.entity_id
_entity_poly.type
_entity_poly.pdbx_seq_one_letter_code
_entity_poly.pdbx_strand_id
1 'polypeptide(L)'
;MDLKKIFEERIKIEPKVMSLETIFNNPRRTDKTNFKPEYQRKYVWDVEKATYFIESIILGTEIPPLIFFNNEKNIEVIDGRQRYETILKFLKNEIKLRKSGLHKFTDLANKNFDNLENKLKDIIWDTKLRIIEFSFHSPTLIDKEIEHRVKNEIFKRYNSGITPLKPTDVDKAIYIENDLNSLFKSKIKKDKVLYDDIADVLVFDKKNEEILFKKIRRLLVLHQIPIKQYASKKDVLINKFFENFSESIETEKQEDVFQYFLRKINILKRIVALFNKKGYEYNHLIAECVFWTLQIFETEKKNLSLITQEVLIALVKYIDTNKEYYKDEQSSFAKILQKRYKITAFFFEEYFKIDLSIYINTTDEFKTQEKELNIAKEDTKSLSGIETLRINKPEPSSITIEDIVRQMGRERFLIRPPYQRKEVINKKKSSAIIESIILGIKIPPIFIFKRKDGISEVLDGQQRLLSILGFIQEDYRDENFKRIKSEKDGYTLNLKDGILKELHGKSFEQLPNYIQERILEFDLWKIDIEEKNNPQFDQVDLFVRLDKINEIYKNSENWFYYRKSNTRMDNESLYTALSYMQYKLNKTSNNIEDITDFLDIYKIGNKINFRLKAKSEITKIIENSDNKTNFLKSCSDIETIFIKKVQLLSSNKSDISNIEKNLNNIFNIESRRTQQRFYALWFFLSNINIEIIQHSKEDINSSLNKLFRTMEEVETKEKYLEEVKSFWNKYN
;
A
#
# COMPACT_ATOMS: atom_id res chain seq x y z
N MET A 1 -32.86 12.57 21.71
CA MET A 1 -32.33 11.60 22.68
C MET A 1 -30.81 11.57 22.56
N ASP A 2 -30.09 11.57 23.67
CA ASP A 2 -28.62 11.58 23.65
C ASP A 2 -28.06 10.23 23.16
N LEU A 3 -27.12 10.26 22.21
CA LEU A 3 -26.49 9.07 21.64
C LEU A 3 -25.78 8.24 22.72
N LYS A 4 -25.23 8.89 23.76
CA LYS A 4 -24.58 8.23 24.88
C LYS A 4 -25.50 7.21 25.56
N LYS A 5 -26.69 7.65 25.99
CA LYS A 5 -27.69 6.78 26.63
C LYS A 5 -28.18 5.66 25.71
N ILE A 6 -28.25 5.91 24.40
CA ILE A 6 -28.67 4.89 23.44
C ILE A 6 -27.64 3.76 23.35
N PHE A 7 -26.34 4.09 23.24
CA PHE A 7 -25.28 3.08 23.20
C PHE A 7 -25.13 2.34 24.54
N GLU A 8 -25.30 3.03 25.67
CA GLU A 8 -25.13 2.44 27.00
C GLU A 8 -26.32 1.55 27.42
N GLU A 9 -27.56 1.92 27.11
CA GLU A 9 -28.75 1.28 27.70
C GLU A 9 -29.65 0.56 26.69
N ARG A 10 -29.54 0.84 25.38
CA ARG A 10 -30.53 0.39 24.39
C ARG A 10 -30.00 -0.48 23.28
N ILE A 11 -28.68 -0.54 23.07
CA ILE A 11 -28.06 -1.38 22.04
C ILE A 11 -27.68 -2.74 22.61
N LYS A 12 -28.11 -3.80 21.94
CA LYS A 12 -27.68 -5.17 22.14
C LYS A 12 -26.62 -5.52 21.09
N ILE A 13 -25.54 -6.16 21.51
CA ILE A 13 -24.44 -6.59 20.62
C ILE A 13 -24.26 -8.10 20.78
N GLU A 14 -24.41 -8.85 19.70
CA GLU A 14 -24.31 -10.30 19.69
C GLU A 14 -23.19 -10.78 18.74
N PRO A 15 -22.12 -11.41 19.25
CA PRO A 15 -21.24 -12.22 18.41
C PRO A 15 -21.96 -13.45 17.88
N LYS A 16 -21.75 -13.76 16.60
CA LYS A 16 -22.21 -15.00 15.98
C LYS A 16 -21.08 -15.58 15.12
N VAL A 17 -20.92 -16.89 15.14
CA VAL A 17 -20.09 -17.61 14.18
C VAL A 17 -21.01 -18.45 13.32
N MET A 18 -21.01 -18.21 12.02
CA MET A 18 -21.93 -18.85 11.08
C MET A 18 -21.18 -19.38 9.87
N SER A 19 -21.51 -20.59 9.41
CA SER A 19 -20.98 -21.15 8.16
C SER A 19 -21.42 -20.31 6.96
N LEU A 20 -20.65 -20.32 5.87
CA LEU A 20 -21.07 -19.69 4.62
C LEU A 20 -22.40 -20.26 4.15
N GLU A 21 -22.65 -21.55 4.40
CA GLU A 21 -23.93 -22.17 4.12
C GLU A 21 -25.08 -21.48 4.88
N THR A 22 -24.93 -21.28 6.19
CA THR A 22 -25.97 -20.63 7.01
C THR A 22 -26.23 -19.18 6.57
N ILE A 23 -25.18 -18.47 6.13
CA ILE A 23 -25.26 -17.06 5.75
C ILE A 23 -25.85 -16.89 4.34
N PHE A 24 -25.44 -17.72 3.38
CA PHE A 24 -25.67 -17.52 1.94
C PHE A 24 -26.57 -18.57 1.29
N ASN A 25 -26.70 -19.77 1.87
CA ASN A 25 -27.59 -20.84 1.36
C ASN A 25 -28.98 -20.83 2.02
N ASN A 26 -29.32 -19.78 2.78
CA ASN A 26 -30.63 -19.58 3.39
C ASN A 26 -31.38 -18.40 2.72
N PRO A 27 -32.31 -18.67 1.79
CA PRO A 27 -33.02 -17.63 1.03
C PRO A 27 -33.73 -16.59 1.92
N ARG A 28 -34.36 -17.05 3.02
CA ARG A 28 -35.06 -16.16 3.95
C ARG A 28 -34.13 -15.14 4.60
N ARG A 29 -32.87 -15.53 4.85
CA ARG A 29 -31.86 -14.63 5.42
C ARG A 29 -31.29 -13.71 4.35
N THR A 30 -30.92 -14.23 3.19
CA THR A 30 -30.33 -13.44 2.10
C THR A 30 -31.28 -12.36 1.61
N ASP A 31 -32.57 -12.68 1.47
CA ASP A 31 -33.59 -11.73 0.98
C ASP A 31 -33.85 -10.60 1.97
N LYS A 32 -33.73 -10.89 3.27
CA LYS A 32 -33.83 -9.89 4.34
C LYS A 32 -32.53 -9.13 4.59
N THR A 33 -31.42 -9.54 3.97
CA THR A 33 -30.10 -8.92 4.19
C THR A 33 -29.84 -7.82 3.17
N ASN A 34 -30.00 -6.56 3.59
CA ASN A 34 -29.54 -5.40 2.84
C ASN A 34 -28.03 -5.21 3.01
N PHE A 35 -27.26 -5.72 2.05
CA PHE A 35 -25.81 -5.52 2.00
C PHE A 35 -25.37 -4.30 1.16
N LYS A 36 -26.32 -3.51 0.64
CA LYS A 36 -26.06 -2.31 -0.17
C LYS A 36 -26.81 -1.08 0.38
N PRO A 37 -26.69 -0.72 1.67
CA PRO A 37 -27.34 0.47 2.20
C PRO A 37 -26.80 1.75 1.52
N GLU A 38 -27.62 2.80 1.47
CA GLU A 38 -27.35 4.01 0.66
C GLU A 38 -26.06 4.75 1.04
N TYR A 39 -25.69 4.74 2.32
CA TYR A 39 -24.45 5.36 2.81
C TYR A 39 -23.19 4.54 2.50
N GLN A 40 -23.34 3.29 2.05
CA GLN A 40 -22.20 2.47 1.68
C GLN A 40 -21.80 2.63 0.22
N ARG A 41 -20.48 2.65 0.02
CA ARG A 41 -19.89 2.66 -1.30
C ARG A 41 -20.28 1.46 -2.16
N LYS A 42 -20.35 1.68 -3.48
CA LYS A 42 -20.50 0.62 -4.47
C LYS A 42 -19.40 -0.45 -4.36
N TYR A 43 -19.65 -1.63 -4.93
CA TYR A 43 -18.63 -2.68 -5.06
C TYR A 43 -17.43 -2.14 -5.84
N VAL A 44 -16.22 -2.31 -5.29
CA VAL A 44 -14.96 -1.78 -5.84
C VAL A 44 -13.81 -2.77 -5.82
N TRP A 45 -14.01 -3.98 -5.31
CA TRP A 45 -12.98 -5.01 -5.43
C TRP A 45 -12.88 -5.46 -6.88
N ASP A 46 -11.67 -5.47 -7.41
CA ASP A 46 -11.41 -6.07 -8.71
C ASP A 46 -11.39 -7.60 -8.59
N VAL A 47 -11.43 -8.29 -9.72
CA VAL A 47 -11.50 -9.75 -9.74
C VAL A 47 -10.26 -10.38 -9.09
N GLU A 48 -9.11 -9.72 -9.11
CA GLU A 48 -7.91 -10.21 -8.41
C GLU A 48 -8.05 -10.14 -6.90
N LYS A 49 -8.45 -8.99 -6.35
CA LYS A 49 -8.71 -8.86 -4.92
C LYS A 49 -9.84 -9.78 -4.46
N ALA A 50 -10.86 -9.95 -5.29
CA ALA A 50 -11.94 -10.90 -5.05
C ALA A 50 -11.43 -12.34 -5.07
N THR A 51 -10.63 -12.72 -6.07
CA THR A 51 -10.00 -14.05 -6.19
C THR A 51 -9.14 -14.34 -4.97
N TYR A 52 -8.32 -13.38 -4.57
CA TYR A 52 -7.45 -13.49 -3.42
C TYR A 52 -8.22 -13.68 -2.11
N PHE A 53 -9.35 -12.99 -2.00
CA PHE A 53 -10.26 -13.18 -0.88
C PHE A 53 -10.93 -14.57 -0.88
N ILE A 54 -11.33 -15.07 -2.05
CA ILE A 54 -11.86 -16.44 -2.15
C ILE A 54 -10.76 -17.49 -1.86
N GLU A 55 -9.53 -17.27 -2.32
CA GLU A 55 -8.38 -18.12 -1.97
C GLU A 55 -8.17 -18.15 -0.45
N SER A 56 -8.35 -17.00 0.21
CA SER A 56 -8.30 -16.87 1.67
C SER A 56 -9.41 -17.68 2.37
N ILE A 57 -10.63 -17.76 1.81
CA ILE A 57 -11.72 -18.62 2.29
C ILE A 57 -11.36 -20.11 2.13
N ILE A 58 -10.83 -20.49 0.97
CA ILE A 58 -10.47 -21.88 0.65
C ILE A 58 -9.36 -22.37 1.60
N LEU A 59 -8.33 -21.55 1.79
CA LEU A 59 -7.25 -21.78 2.76
C LEU A 59 -7.74 -21.84 4.22
N GLY A 60 -8.99 -21.47 4.49
CA GLY A 60 -9.50 -21.38 5.86
C GLY A 60 -8.80 -20.30 6.68
N THR A 61 -8.17 -19.32 6.02
CA THR A 61 -7.57 -18.19 6.72
C THR A 61 -8.64 -17.41 7.47
N GLU A 62 -8.20 -16.71 8.49
CA GLU A 62 -9.09 -15.92 9.31
C GLU A 62 -9.45 -14.60 8.62
N ILE A 63 -10.75 -14.31 8.55
CA ILE A 63 -11.29 -13.18 7.79
C ILE A 63 -11.88 -12.19 8.79
N PRO A 64 -11.64 -10.86 8.63
CA PRO A 64 -12.25 -9.88 9.52
C PRO A 64 -13.77 -10.07 9.63
N PRO A 65 -14.39 -9.74 10.77
CA PRO A 65 -15.82 -10.00 10.98
C PRO A 65 -16.71 -9.14 10.07
N LEU A 66 -17.88 -9.65 9.71
CA LEU A 66 -18.94 -8.85 9.10
C LEU A 66 -19.75 -8.16 10.19
N ILE A 67 -20.04 -6.87 10.03
CA ILE A 67 -20.78 -6.09 11.02
C ILE A 67 -22.20 -5.90 10.52
N PHE A 68 -23.17 -6.45 11.25
CA PHE A 68 -24.58 -6.42 10.91
C PHE A 68 -25.36 -5.54 11.87
N PHE A 69 -26.44 -4.94 11.39
CA PHE A 69 -27.46 -4.30 12.20
C PHE A 69 -28.80 -4.95 11.93
N ASN A 70 -29.41 -5.55 12.94
CA ASN A 70 -30.66 -6.28 12.86
C ASN A 70 -31.78 -5.47 13.53
N ASN A 71 -32.79 -5.08 12.74
CA ASN A 71 -33.97 -4.35 13.22
C ASN A 71 -35.24 -5.22 13.25
N GLU A 72 -35.08 -6.53 13.47
CA GLU A 72 -36.10 -7.61 13.46
C GLU A 72 -36.71 -7.91 12.08
N LYS A 73 -36.93 -6.87 11.27
CA LYS A 73 -37.49 -7.01 9.91
C LYS A 73 -36.41 -7.35 8.89
N ASN A 74 -35.31 -6.62 8.91
CA ASN A 74 -34.21 -6.72 7.96
C ASN A 74 -32.86 -6.72 8.69
N ILE A 75 -31.85 -7.28 8.02
CA ILE A 75 -30.45 -7.25 8.44
C ILE A 75 -29.72 -6.29 7.51
N GLU A 76 -29.00 -5.32 8.04
CA GLU A 76 -28.21 -4.38 7.26
C GLU A 76 -26.73 -4.61 7.49
N VAL A 77 -25.95 -4.78 6.42
CA VAL A 77 -24.49 -4.91 6.54
C VAL A 77 -23.92 -3.51 6.76
N ILE A 78 -23.40 -3.22 7.96
CA ILE A 78 -22.78 -1.94 8.32
C ILE A 78 -21.33 -1.87 7.87
N ASP A 79 -20.57 -2.96 8.03
CA ASP A 79 -19.20 -3.10 7.51
C ASP A 79 -18.97 -4.51 6.94
N GLY A 80 -18.12 -4.59 5.92
CA GLY A 80 -17.82 -5.85 5.24
C GLY A 80 -18.62 -6.13 3.97
N ARG A 81 -19.34 -5.14 3.42
CA ARG A 81 -20.06 -5.27 2.14
C ARG A 81 -19.24 -5.88 1.02
N GLN A 82 -17.99 -5.46 0.83
CA GLN A 82 -17.16 -5.98 -0.26
C GLN A 82 -16.88 -7.47 -0.09
N ARG A 83 -16.69 -7.93 1.16
CA ARG A 83 -16.50 -9.36 1.50
C ARG A 83 -17.80 -10.13 1.25
N TYR A 84 -18.93 -9.63 1.79
CA TYR A 84 -20.25 -10.24 1.61
C TYR A 84 -20.64 -10.36 0.13
N GLU A 85 -20.53 -9.26 -0.62
CA GLU A 85 -20.86 -9.22 -2.05
C GLU A 85 -19.91 -10.11 -2.88
N THR A 86 -18.63 -10.21 -2.52
CA THR A 86 -17.69 -11.12 -3.22
C THR A 86 -18.08 -12.58 -3.04
N ILE A 87 -18.44 -13.01 -1.83
CA ILE A 87 -18.87 -14.38 -1.56
C ILE A 87 -20.14 -14.68 -2.34
N LEU A 88 -21.14 -13.80 -2.23
CA LEU A 88 -22.41 -13.96 -2.95
C LEU A 88 -22.19 -14.07 -4.45
N LYS A 89 -21.37 -13.20 -5.04
CA LYS A 89 -21.03 -13.24 -6.47
C LYS A 89 -20.30 -14.52 -6.86
N PHE A 90 -19.36 -14.99 -6.05
CA PHE A 90 -18.63 -16.22 -6.33
C PHE A 90 -19.55 -17.44 -6.29
N LEU A 91 -20.39 -17.55 -5.25
CA LEU A 91 -21.38 -18.63 -5.11
C LEU A 91 -22.44 -18.63 -6.23
N LYS A 92 -22.74 -17.45 -6.80
CA LYS A 92 -23.62 -17.30 -7.97
C LYS A 92 -22.91 -17.44 -9.31
N ASN A 93 -21.63 -17.84 -9.32
CA ASN A 93 -20.79 -17.97 -10.51
C ASN A 93 -20.58 -16.67 -11.30
N GLU A 94 -20.80 -15.50 -10.67
CA GLU A 94 -20.53 -14.18 -11.25
C GLU A 94 -19.03 -13.82 -11.21
N ILE A 95 -18.22 -14.56 -10.46
CA ILE A 95 -16.76 -14.40 -10.37
C ILE A 95 -16.06 -15.69 -10.77
N LYS A 96 -15.10 -15.58 -11.70
CA LYS A 96 -14.11 -16.63 -11.99
C LYS A 96 -12.78 -16.28 -11.32
N LEU A 97 -12.15 -17.25 -10.68
CA LEU A 97 -10.86 -17.08 -10.03
C LEU A 97 -9.78 -16.80 -11.09
N ARG A 98 -8.91 -15.81 -10.85
CA ARG A 98 -7.81 -15.46 -11.77
C ARG A 98 -6.46 -15.90 -11.26
N LYS A 99 -5.61 -16.42 -12.15
CA LYS A 99 -4.22 -16.79 -11.82
C LYS A 99 -3.46 -15.64 -11.12
N SER A 100 -3.70 -14.38 -11.52
CA SER A 100 -3.06 -13.20 -10.92
C SER A 100 -3.53 -12.84 -9.50
N GLY A 101 -4.65 -13.40 -9.03
CA GLY A 101 -5.14 -13.24 -7.65
C GLY A 101 -4.93 -14.48 -6.78
N LEU A 102 -4.39 -15.56 -7.35
CA LEU A 102 -4.09 -16.82 -6.67
C LEU A 102 -2.59 -16.85 -6.34
N HIS A 103 -2.26 -16.88 -5.06
CA HIS A 103 -0.87 -16.93 -4.59
C HIS A 103 -0.44 -18.34 -4.18
N LYS A 104 -1.40 -19.20 -3.82
CA LYS A 104 -1.13 -20.57 -3.41
C LYS A 104 -1.74 -21.59 -4.38
N PHE A 105 -2.98 -21.39 -4.82
CA PHE A 105 -3.69 -22.39 -5.61
C PHE A 105 -3.86 -21.94 -7.06
N THR A 106 -2.75 -21.78 -7.79
CA THR A 106 -2.80 -21.30 -9.18
C THR A 106 -3.61 -22.22 -10.10
N ASP A 107 -3.74 -23.51 -9.76
CA ASP A 107 -4.55 -24.52 -10.44
C ASP A 107 -6.07 -24.27 -10.37
N LEU A 108 -6.51 -23.41 -9.45
CA LEU A 108 -7.91 -22.97 -9.36
C LEU A 108 -8.22 -21.83 -10.34
N ALA A 109 -7.22 -21.37 -11.11
CA ALA A 109 -7.42 -20.34 -12.11
C ALA A 109 -8.51 -20.74 -13.11
N ASN A 110 -9.31 -19.75 -13.49
CA ASN A 110 -10.46 -19.83 -14.40
C ASN A 110 -11.63 -20.70 -13.91
N LYS A 111 -11.59 -21.26 -12.69
CA LYS A 111 -12.72 -21.94 -12.07
C LYS A 111 -13.68 -20.92 -11.42
N ASN A 112 -14.98 -21.13 -11.59
CA ASN A 112 -16.04 -20.52 -10.77
C ASN A 112 -16.46 -21.54 -9.69
N PHE A 113 -17.44 -21.19 -8.85
CA PHE A 113 -17.87 -22.08 -7.77
C PHE A 113 -18.34 -23.45 -8.29
N ASP A 114 -19.14 -23.49 -9.35
CA ASP A 114 -19.68 -24.74 -9.92
C ASP A 114 -18.60 -25.64 -10.52
N ASN A 115 -17.52 -25.06 -11.04
CA ASN A 115 -16.40 -25.78 -11.63
C ASN A 115 -15.36 -26.24 -10.60
N LEU A 116 -15.56 -25.96 -9.32
CA LEU A 116 -14.74 -26.53 -8.25
C LEU A 116 -15.09 -28.01 -8.02
N GLU A 117 -14.10 -28.77 -7.58
CA GLU A 117 -14.31 -30.12 -7.07
C GLU A 117 -15.28 -30.09 -5.88
N ASN A 118 -16.12 -31.12 -5.73
CA ASN A 118 -17.14 -31.16 -4.67
C ASN A 118 -16.51 -30.98 -3.27
N LYS A 119 -15.35 -31.61 -3.03
CA LYS A 119 -14.59 -31.44 -1.79
C LYS A 119 -14.28 -29.96 -1.47
N LEU A 120 -13.93 -29.16 -2.48
CA LEU A 120 -13.67 -27.72 -2.32
C LEU A 120 -14.95 -26.92 -2.06
N LYS A 121 -16.07 -27.31 -2.67
CA LYS A 121 -17.38 -26.68 -2.43
C LYS A 121 -17.81 -26.90 -0.98
N ASP A 122 -17.69 -28.12 -0.48
CA ASP A 122 -18.00 -28.47 0.91
C ASP A 122 -17.13 -27.67 1.87
N ILE A 123 -15.83 -27.63 1.60
CA ILE A 123 -14.84 -26.78 2.29
C ILE A 123 -15.28 -25.32 2.38
N ILE A 124 -15.74 -24.73 1.27
CA ILE A 124 -16.23 -23.34 1.23
C ILE A 124 -17.50 -23.21 2.07
N TRP A 125 -18.49 -24.08 1.88
CA TRP A 125 -19.75 -24.05 2.61
C TRP A 125 -19.57 -24.16 4.13
N ASP A 126 -18.68 -25.04 4.57
CA ASP A 126 -18.33 -25.26 5.98
C ASP A 126 -17.49 -24.13 6.58
N THR A 127 -16.93 -23.25 5.74
CA THR A 127 -16.11 -22.14 6.23
C THR A 127 -16.96 -21.21 7.10
N LYS A 128 -16.58 -21.06 8.37
CA LYS A 128 -17.30 -20.17 9.28
C LYS A 128 -16.80 -18.74 9.17
N LEU A 129 -17.70 -17.76 9.17
CA LEU A 129 -17.40 -16.34 9.31
C LEU A 129 -17.88 -15.82 10.66
N ARG A 130 -17.10 -14.88 11.22
CA ARG A 130 -17.50 -14.12 12.40
C ARG A 130 -18.40 -12.96 12.01
N ILE A 131 -19.46 -12.79 12.78
CA ILE A 131 -20.48 -11.76 12.60
C ILE A 131 -20.67 -11.05 13.93
N ILE A 132 -20.69 -9.72 13.90
CA ILE A 132 -21.07 -8.89 15.05
C ILE A 132 -22.40 -8.25 14.71
N GLU A 133 -23.46 -8.67 15.38
CA GLU A 133 -24.81 -8.20 15.13
C GLU A 133 -25.22 -7.18 16.19
N PHE A 134 -25.52 -5.97 15.76
CA PHE A 134 -26.09 -4.90 16.58
C PHE A 134 -27.60 -4.93 16.43
N SER A 135 -28.33 -4.82 17.53
CA SER A 135 -29.79 -4.65 17.53
C SER A 135 -30.22 -3.75 18.68
N PHE A 136 -31.49 -3.36 18.72
CA PHE A 136 -32.04 -2.66 19.87
C PHE A 136 -32.73 -3.65 20.81
N HIS A 137 -32.63 -3.42 22.13
CA HIS A 137 -33.35 -4.23 23.12
C HIS A 137 -34.88 -4.14 22.95
N SER A 138 -35.39 -3.01 22.47
CA SER A 138 -36.82 -2.80 22.18
C SER A 138 -36.99 -1.96 20.92
N PRO A 139 -37.02 -2.59 19.72
CA PRO A 139 -37.06 -1.88 18.44
C PRO A 139 -38.33 -1.06 18.20
N THR A 140 -39.42 -1.39 18.89
CA THR A 140 -40.75 -0.78 18.73
C THR A 140 -40.85 0.67 19.22
N LEU A 141 -39.88 1.17 19.98
CA LEU A 141 -39.90 2.50 20.59
C LEU A 141 -38.84 3.47 20.02
N ILE A 142 -38.23 3.13 18.88
CA ILE A 142 -37.08 3.86 18.35
C ILE A 142 -37.40 4.45 16.99
N ASP A 143 -37.20 5.76 16.89
CA ASP A 143 -37.34 6.52 15.65
C ASP A 143 -36.29 6.09 14.61
N LYS A 144 -36.69 6.04 13.33
CA LYS A 144 -35.81 5.76 12.19
C LYS A 144 -34.64 6.73 12.12
N GLU A 145 -34.83 7.98 12.54
CA GLU A 145 -33.73 8.96 12.56
C GLU A 145 -32.64 8.58 13.57
N ILE A 146 -33.03 8.04 14.72
CA ILE A 146 -32.11 7.56 15.76
C ILE A 146 -31.37 6.31 15.28
N GLU A 147 -32.09 5.36 14.69
CA GLU A 147 -31.49 4.16 14.08
C GLU A 147 -30.42 4.55 13.05
N HIS A 148 -30.72 5.50 12.16
CA HIS A 148 -29.78 5.97 11.15
C HIS A 148 -28.53 6.64 11.76
N ARG A 149 -28.68 7.40 12.84
CA ARG A 149 -27.55 8.01 13.56
C ARG A 149 -26.65 6.95 14.21
N VAL A 150 -27.23 5.93 14.83
CA VAL A 150 -26.49 4.81 15.44
C VAL A 150 -25.71 4.02 14.39
N LYS A 151 -26.35 3.65 13.26
CA LYS A 151 -25.69 2.94 12.16
C LYS A 151 -24.47 3.70 11.61
N ASN A 152 -24.63 5.01 11.38
CA ASN A 152 -23.54 5.86 10.90
C ASN A 152 -22.38 5.94 11.90
N GLU A 153 -22.67 5.95 13.19
CA GLU A 153 -21.65 6.00 14.24
C GLU A 153 -20.87 4.68 14.33
N ILE A 154 -21.57 3.53 14.28
CA ILE A 154 -20.94 2.21 14.18
C ILE A 154 -20.04 2.16 12.94
N PHE A 155 -20.55 2.59 11.77
CA PHE A 155 -19.79 2.63 10.52
C PHE A 155 -18.51 3.47 10.66
N LYS A 156 -18.59 4.67 11.23
CA LYS A 156 -17.43 5.56 11.41
C LYS A 156 -16.36 4.93 12.31
N ARG A 157 -16.74 4.25 13.39
CA ARG A 157 -15.81 3.66 14.36
C ARG A 157 -15.02 2.48 13.77
N TYR A 158 -15.68 1.61 13.03
CA TYR A 158 -15.02 0.47 12.38
C TYR A 158 -14.08 0.90 11.24
N ASN A 159 -14.35 2.04 10.57
CA ASN A 159 -13.50 2.55 9.49
C ASN A 159 -12.37 3.48 9.96
N SER A 160 -12.50 4.16 11.11
CA SER A 160 -11.51 5.14 11.59
C SER A 160 -10.33 4.51 12.35
N GLY A 161 -10.51 3.30 12.90
CA GLY A 161 -9.53 2.61 13.76
C GLY A 161 -8.39 1.86 13.05
N ILE A 162 -8.45 1.68 11.73
CA ILE A 162 -7.42 0.94 10.98
C ILE A 162 -6.42 1.94 10.38
N THR A 163 -5.13 1.75 10.65
CA THR A 163 -4.06 2.49 9.98
C THR A 163 -3.38 1.56 8.98
N PRO A 164 -3.34 1.86 7.68
CA PRO A 164 -2.75 0.99 6.66
C PRO A 164 -1.22 0.93 6.81
N LEU A 165 -0.61 -0.22 6.52
CA LEU A 165 0.84 -0.44 6.56
C LEU A 165 1.59 0.44 5.53
N LYS A 166 2.86 0.72 5.79
CA LYS A 166 3.77 1.29 4.78
C LYS A 166 4.39 0.15 3.95
N PRO A 167 4.81 0.40 2.70
CA PRO A 167 5.49 -0.62 1.87
C PRO A 167 6.74 -1.20 2.54
N THR A 168 7.48 -0.40 3.31
CA THR A 168 8.63 -0.84 4.11
C THR A 168 8.24 -1.79 5.25
N ASP A 169 7.03 -1.65 5.81
CA ASP A 169 6.54 -2.53 6.88
C ASP A 169 6.17 -3.91 6.31
N VAL A 170 5.66 -3.94 5.08
CA VAL A 170 5.36 -5.17 4.33
C VAL A 170 6.66 -5.90 3.95
N ASP A 171 7.64 -5.19 3.41
CA ASP A 171 8.97 -5.73 3.11
C ASP A 171 9.64 -6.32 4.36
N LYS A 172 9.56 -5.62 5.50
CA LYS A 172 10.12 -6.11 6.77
C LYS A 172 9.52 -7.46 7.15
N ALA A 173 8.20 -7.61 7.00
CA ALA A 173 7.51 -8.85 7.29
C ALA A 173 7.95 -9.98 6.33
N ILE A 174 7.98 -9.72 5.02
CA ILE A 174 8.32 -10.71 3.99
C ILE A 174 9.74 -11.28 4.18
N TYR A 175 10.73 -10.44 4.47
CA TYR A 175 12.15 -10.86 4.52
C TYR A 175 12.66 -11.14 5.92
N ILE A 176 11.77 -11.40 6.87
CA ILE A 176 12.15 -11.58 8.27
C ILE A 176 12.86 -12.90 8.55
N GLU A 177 12.39 -13.96 7.89
CA GLU A 177 12.93 -15.32 7.98
C GLU A 177 14.00 -15.59 6.91
N ASN A 178 14.40 -14.56 6.15
CA ASN A 178 15.42 -14.70 5.13
C ASN A 178 16.83 -14.67 5.77
N ASP A 179 17.54 -15.79 5.72
CA ASP A 179 18.87 -15.96 6.34
C ASP A 179 19.88 -14.90 5.90
N LEU A 180 19.96 -14.64 4.59
CA LEU A 180 20.90 -13.67 4.03
C LEU A 180 20.59 -12.24 4.50
N ASN A 181 19.31 -11.85 4.49
CA ASN A 181 18.87 -10.54 5.00
C ASN A 181 19.16 -10.39 6.50
N SER A 182 18.94 -11.46 7.28
CA SER A 182 19.21 -11.50 8.71
C SER A 182 20.70 -11.41 9.03
N LEU A 183 21.57 -12.07 8.25
CA LEU A 183 23.03 -11.97 8.36
C LEU A 183 23.51 -10.53 8.16
N PHE A 184 23.09 -9.89 7.07
CA PHE A 184 23.43 -8.49 6.79
C PHE A 184 22.94 -7.56 7.90
N LYS A 185 21.69 -7.74 8.38
CA LYS A 185 21.13 -6.97 9.50
C LYS A 185 21.97 -7.13 10.77
N SER A 186 22.33 -8.35 11.15
CA SER A 186 23.10 -8.65 12.36
C SER A 186 24.50 -8.01 12.32
N LYS A 187 25.25 -8.18 11.23
CA LYS A 187 26.62 -7.68 11.13
C LYS A 187 26.70 -6.16 11.08
N ILE A 188 25.86 -5.55 10.24
CA ILE A 188 25.83 -4.09 10.08
C ILE A 188 25.36 -3.41 11.36
N LYS A 189 24.43 -4.01 12.14
CA LYS A 189 23.97 -3.42 13.40
C LYS A 189 24.97 -3.56 14.55
N LYS A 190 25.75 -4.63 14.58
CA LYS A 190 26.75 -4.85 15.65
C LYS A 190 27.92 -3.88 15.57
N ASP A 191 28.27 -3.44 14.36
CA ASP A 191 29.36 -2.51 14.12
C ASP A 191 28.83 -1.13 13.70
N LYS A 192 28.80 -0.21 14.67
CA LYS A 192 28.33 1.16 14.45
C LYS A 192 29.18 1.91 13.42
N VAL A 193 30.48 1.67 13.39
CA VAL A 193 31.39 2.32 12.43
C VAL A 193 31.06 1.85 11.02
N LEU A 194 30.85 0.54 10.86
CA LEU A 194 30.44 -0.02 9.58
C LEU A 194 29.06 0.48 9.13
N TYR A 195 28.09 0.60 10.06
CA TYR A 195 26.77 1.18 9.76
C TYR A 195 26.91 2.61 9.24
N ASP A 196 27.67 3.45 9.94
CA ASP A 196 27.89 4.83 9.57
C ASP A 196 28.62 4.95 8.22
N ASP A 197 29.65 4.13 8.00
CA ASP A 197 30.38 4.07 6.72
C ASP A 197 29.45 3.72 5.55
N ILE A 198 28.62 2.67 5.69
CA ILE A 198 27.68 2.27 4.65
C ILE A 198 26.62 3.36 4.41
N ALA A 199 26.09 3.95 5.48
CA ALA A 199 25.08 4.99 5.38
C ALA A 199 25.63 6.25 4.68
N ASP A 200 26.87 6.64 4.98
CA ASP A 200 27.51 7.81 4.38
C ASP A 200 27.88 7.54 2.91
N VAL A 201 28.40 6.35 2.60
CA VAL A 201 28.75 5.94 1.23
C VAL A 201 27.52 5.84 0.32
N LEU A 202 26.39 5.34 0.84
CA LEU A 202 25.14 5.21 0.09
C LEU A 202 24.23 6.45 0.19
N VAL A 203 24.71 7.51 0.85
CA VAL A 203 24.03 8.79 1.12
C VAL A 203 22.61 8.54 1.61
N PHE A 204 22.52 7.93 2.78
CA PHE A 204 21.30 7.41 3.36
C PHE A 204 20.91 8.12 4.68
N ASP A 205 19.62 8.38 4.88
CA ASP A 205 19.10 8.94 6.13
C ASP A 205 19.17 7.90 7.26
N LYS A 206 20.14 8.07 8.16
CA LYS A 206 20.43 7.17 9.29
C LYS A 206 19.21 6.87 10.18
N LYS A 207 18.10 7.62 10.07
CA LYS A 207 16.86 7.42 10.83
C LYS A 207 15.97 6.26 10.34
N ASN A 208 16.17 5.69 9.14
CA ASN A 208 15.24 4.70 8.58
C ASN A 208 15.88 3.39 8.08
N GLU A 209 16.38 2.57 9.00
CA GLU A 209 17.06 1.29 8.73
C GLU A 209 16.43 0.40 7.64
N GLU A 210 15.09 0.30 7.57
CA GLU A 210 14.44 -0.58 6.60
C GLU A 210 14.63 -0.12 5.15
N ILE A 211 14.80 1.18 4.91
CA ILE A 211 15.15 1.69 3.58
C ILE A 211 16.59 1.29 3.21
N LEU A 212 17.52 1.29 4.17
CA LEU A 212 18.89 0.83 3.94
C LEU A 212 18.91 -0.63 3.50
N PHE A 213 18.21 -1.52 4.21
CA PHE A 213 18.16 -2.94 3.85
C PHE A 213 17.40 -3.18 2.53
N LYS A 214 16.39 -2.37 2.19
CA LYS A 214 15.80 -2.39 0.84
C LYS A 214 16.84 -2.03 -0.23
N LYS A 215 17.68 -1.01 0.00
CA LYS A 215 18.77 -0.64 -0.92
C LYS A 215 19.82 -1.75 -1.03
N ILE A 216 20.21 -2.40 0.08
CA ILE A 216 21.18 -3.51 0.07
C ILE A 216 20.63 -4.68 -0.75
N ARG A 217 19.39 -5.13 -0.49
CA ARG A 217 18.74 -6.20 -1.27
C ARG A 217 18.78 -5.92 -2.77
N ARG A 218 18.48 -4.67 -3.14
CA ARG A 218 18.57 -4.21 -4.52
C ARG A 218 19.99 -4.28 -5.08
N LEU A 219 20.99 -3.76 -4.37
CA LEU A 219 22.38 -3.76 -4.82
C LEU A 219 22.94 -5.17 -5.04
N LEU A 220 22.51 -6.14 -4.23
CA LEU A 220 22.95 -7.53 -4.33
C LEU A 220 22.55 -8.20 -5.64
N VAL A 221 21.36 -7.89 -6.17
CA VAL A 221 20.81 -8.58 -7.36
C VAL A 221 20.71 -7.74 -8.61
N LEU A 222 20.94 -6.42 -8.54
CA LEU A 222 20.74 -5.52 -9.68
C LEU A 222 21.58 -5.91 -10.91
N HIS A 223 22.78 -6.47 -10.71
CA HIS A 223 23.62 -6.93 -11.83
C HIS A 223 23.04 -8.12 -12.60
N GLN A 224 22.10 -8.86 -12.03
CA GLN A 224 21.43 -9.99 -12.69
C GLN A 224 20.26 -9.53 -13.58
N ILE A 225 19.91 -8.24 -13.52
CA ILE A 225 18.74 -7.69 -14.20
C ILE A 225 19.21 -6.65 -15.22
N PRO A 226 18.93 -6.84 -16.52
CA PRO A 226 19.23 -5.84 -17.52
C PRO A 226 18.60 -4.48 -17.18
N ILE A 227 19.38 -3.40 -17.27
CA ILE A 227 18.93 -2.08 -16.86
C ILE A 227 17.68 -1.62 -17.63
N LYS A 228 17.49 -2.04 -18.89
CA LYS A 228 16.23 -1.83 -19.62
C LYS A 228 15.01 -2.41 -18.91
N GLN A 229 15.10 -3.63 -18.38
CA GLN A 229 14.00 -4.30 -17.65
C GLN A 229 13.83 -3.72 -16.25
N TYR A 230 14.93 -3.46 -15.55
CA TYR A 230 14.92 -2.77 -14.25
C TYR A 230 14.22 -1.42 -14.34
N ALA A 231 14.51 -0.63 -15.38
CA ALA A 231 13.88 0.67 -15.61
C ALA A 231 12.34 0.60 -15.72
N SER A 232 11.80 -0.53 -16.18
CA SER A 232 10.36 -0.77 -16.37
C SER A 232 9.65 -1.50 -15.23
N LYS A 233 10.31 -2.43 -14.52
CA LYS A 233 9.68 -3.33 -13.53
C LYS A 233 10.46 -3.42 -12.20
N LYS A 234 10.95 -2.27 -11.70
CA LYS A 234 11.88 -2.12 -10.56
C LYS A 234 11.66 -3.11 -9.40
N ASP A 235 10.70 -2.82 -8.51
CA ASP A 235 10.59 -3.52 -7.22
C ASP A 235 10.14 -4.98 -7.37
N VAL A 236 9.32 -5.29 -8.38
CA VAL A 236 8.85 -6.67 -8.63
C VAL A 236 10.01 -7.57 -9.05
N LEU A 237 10.87 -7.11 -9.96
CA LEU A 237 12.04 -7.87 -10.38
C LEU A 237 13.06 -8.00 -9.25
N ILE A 238 13.33 -6.92 -8.51
CA ILE A 238 14.28 -6.98 -7.39
C ILE A 238 13.83 -8.00 -6.34
N ASN A 239 12.57 -7.97 -5.92
CA ASN A 239 12.06 -8.92 -4.94
C ASN A 239 12.15 -10.36 -5.44
N LYS A 240 11.76 -10.60 -6.70
CA LYS A 240 11.83 -11.93 -7.33
C LYS A 240 13.26 -12.47 -7.41
N PHE A 241 14.19 -11.66 -7.90
CA PHE A 241 15.60 -12.06 -8.05
C PHE A 241 16.27 -12.19 -6.69
N PHE A 242 15.94 -11.34 -5.71
CA PHE A 242 16.47 -11.43 -4.36
C PHE A 242 16.03 -12.69 -3.63
N GLU A 243 14.74 -13.05 -3.70
CA GLU A 243 14.22 -14.31 -3.14
C GLU A 243 15.01 -15.50 -3.71
N ASN A 244 15.05 -15.63 -5.03
CA ASN A 244 15.76 -16.73 -5.68
C ASN A 244 17.26 -16.73 -5.38
N PHE A 245 17.91 -15.56 -5.42
CA PHE A 245 19.32 -15.43 -5.07
C PHE A 245 19.57 -15.90 -3.64
N SER A 246 18.77 -15.44 -2.68
CA SER A 246 18.91 -15.82 -1.28
C SER A 246 18.66 -17.30 -1.02
N GLU A 247 17.71 -17.92 -1.73
CA GLU A 247 17.41 -19.36 -1.63
C GLU A 247 18.50 -20.23 -2.29
N SER A 248 19.13 -19.72 -3.35
CA SER A 248 20.19 -20.44 -4.07
C SER A 248 21.55 -20.47 -3.36
N ILE A 249 21.74 -19.65 -2.31
CA ILE A 249 23.03 -19.54 -1.60
C ILE A 249 23.03 -20.46 -0.38
N GLU A 250 23.92 -21.45 -0.42
CA GLU A 250 24.25 -22.27 0.74
C GLU A 250 24.72 -21.41 1.92
N THR A 251 24.29 -21.76 3.14
CA THR A 251 24.56 -20.99 4.37
C THR A 251 26.04 -20.66 4.55
N GLU A 252 26.94 -21.58 4.18
CA GLU A 252 28.40 -21.42 4.29
C GLU A 252 28.96 -20.33 3.37
N LYS A 253 28.32 -20.07 2.21
CA LYS A 253 28.73 -19.06 1.22
C LYS A 253 28.13 -17.69 1.46
N GLN A 254 27.16 -17.56 2.38
CA GLN A 254 26.54 -16.27 2.70
C GLN A 254 27.55 -15.27 3.28
N GLU A 255 28.55 -15.77 4.01
CA GLU A 255 29.64 -14.94 4.53
C GLU A 255 30.47 -14.34 3.40
N ASP A 256 30.80 -15.12 2.38
CA ASP A 256 31.55 -14.64 1.22
C ASP A 256 30.79 -13.52 0.51
N VAL A 257 29.47 -13.68 0.32
CA VAL A 257 28.61 -12.63 -0.26
C VAL A 257 28.70 -11.33 0.53
N PHE A 258 28.70 -11.41 1.86
CA PHE A 258 28.88 -10.23 2.72
C PHE A 258 30.28 -9.61 2.56
N GLN A 259 31.34 -10.43 2.51
CA GLN A 259 32.71 -9.93 2.30
C GLN A 259 32.89 -9.28 0.92
N TYR A 260 32.33 -9.86 -0.14
CA TYR A 260 32.32 -9.27 -1.48
C TYR A 260 31.57 -7.93 -1.51
N PHE A 261 30.45 -7.84 -0.79
CA PHE A 261 29.73 -6.57 -0.61
C PHE A 261 30.62 -5.52 0.08
N LEU A 262 31.30 -5.87 1.17
CA LEU A 262 32.19 -4.96 1.89
C LEU A 262 33.37 -4.47 1.05
N ARG A 263 33.98 -5.33 0.24
CA ARG A 263 35.07 -4.94 -0.67
C ARG A 263 34.63 -3.81 -1.60
N LYS A 264 33.42 -3.88 -2.14
CA LYS A 264 32.84 -2.83 -3.01
C LYS A 264 32.51 -1.55 -2.24
N ILE A 265 31.97 -1.67 -1.01
CA ILE A 265 31.75 -0.51 -0.13
C ILE A 265 33.07 0.22 0.18
N ASN A 266 34.16 -0.53 0.44
CA ASN A 266 35.48 0.07 0.68
C ASN A 266 36.02 0.82 -0.55
N ILE A 267 35.78 0.31 -1.76
CA ILE A 267 36.12 1.03 -3.01
C ILE A 267 35.29 2.31 -3.12
N LEU A 268 33.98 2.24 -2.87
CA LEU A 268 33.12 3.42 -2.87
C LEU A 268 33.53 4.45 -1.81
N LYS A 269 33.95 4.02 -0.62
CA LYS A 269 34.47 4.91 0.43
C LYS A 269 35.70 5.69 -0.05
N ARG A 270 36.61 5.05 -0.78
CA ARG A 270 37.75 5.72 -1.43
C ARG A 270 37.30 6.72 -2.50
N ILE A 271 36.26 6.38 -3.27
CA ILE A 271 35.66 7.28 -4.26
C ILE A 271 35.06 8.52 -3.59
N VAL A 272 34.26 8.35 -2.52
CA VAL A 272 33.70 9.46 -1.74
C VAL A 272 34.80 10.39 -1.22
N ALA A 273 35.88 9.83 -0.67
CA ALA A 273 37.02 10.62 -0.21
C ALA A 273 37.68 11.43 -1.33
N LEU A 274 37.75 10.89 -2.55
CA LEU A 274 38.26 11.60 -3.73
C LEU A 274 37.32 12.72 -4.20
N PHE A 275 36.01 12.49 -4.21
CA PHE A 275 35.00 13.52 -4.48
C PHE A 275 35.15 14.69 -3.51
N ASN A 276 35.20 14.39 -2.20
CA ASN A 276 35.38 15.40 -1.15
C ASN A 276 36.70 16.17 -1.30
N LYS A 277 37.81 15.47 -1.55
CA LYS A 277 39.13 16.11 -1.74
C LYS A 277 39.16 17.05 -2.96
N LYS A 278 38.37 16.78 -3.99
CA LYS A 278 38.28 17.59 -5.21
C LYS A 278 37.18 18.67 -5.15
N GLY A 279 36.35 18.67 -4.11
CA GLY A 279 35.20 19.57 -4.00
C GLY A 279 34.07 19.24 -4.98
N TYR A 280 33.97 17.99 -5.44
CA TYR A 280 32.93 17.54 -6.36
C TYR A 280 31.70 17.05 -5.59
N GLU A 281 30.52 17.15 -6.20
CA GLU A 281 29.27 16.67 -5.61
C GLU A 281 29.15 15.15 -5.68
N TYR A 282 28.80 14.51 -4.57
CA TYR A 282 28.56 13.07 -4.47
C TYR A 282 27.15 12.79 -3.95
N ASN A 283 26.46 11.79 -4.51
CA ASN A 283 25.11 11.42 -4.12
C ASN A 283 24.83 9.92 -4.25
N HIS A 284 23.65 9.50 -3.82
CA HIS A 284 23.25 8.09 -3.79
C HIS A 284 23.14 7.41 -5.18
N LEU A 285 22.92 8.18 -6.25
CA LEU A 285 22.81 7.65 -7.61
C LEU A 285 24.17 7.26 -8.18
N ILE A 286 25.20 8.05 -7.86
CA ILE A 286 26.60 7.73 -8.14
C ILE A 286 26.97 6.43 -7.42
N ALA A 287 26.65 6.35 -6.13
CA ALA A 287 26.89 5.16 -5.32
C ALA A 287 26.29 3.90 -5.95
N GLU A 288 25.00 3.97 -6.34
CA GLU A 288 24.27 2.84 -6.93
C GLU A 288 24.85 2.39 -8.29
N CYS A 289 25.19 3.33 -9.17
CA CYS A 289 25.70 3.00 -10.51
C CYS A 289 27.13 2.48 -10.47
N VAL A 290 27.97 3.06 -9.62
CA VAL A 290 29.34 2.56 -9.44
C VAL A 290 29.30 1.18 -8.79
N PHE A 291 28.49 0.98 -7.74
CA PHE A 291 28.36 -0.35 -7.12
C PHE A 291 27.93 -1.41 -8.13
N TRP A 292 26.91 -1.12 -8.94
CA TRP A 292 26.44 -2.00 -10.00
C TRP A 292 27.55 -2.35 -11.00
N THR A 293 28.32 -1.34 -11.44
CA THR A 293 29.41 -1.57 -12.41
C THR A 293 30.56 -2.38 -11.80
N LEU A 294 30.90 -2.13 -10.53
CA LEU A 294 31.88 -2.92 -9.79
C LEU A 294 31.47 -4.39 -9.70
N GLN A 295 30.17 -4.67 -9.53
CA GLN A 295 29.68 -6.04 -9.45
C GLN A 295 29.75 -6.77 -10.79
N ILE A 296 29.43 -6.08 -11.87
CA ILE A 296 29.59 -6.63 -13.22
C ILE A 296 31.07 -6.87 -13.53
N PHE A 297 31.92 -5.89 -13.23
CA PHE A 297 33.36 -6.01 -13.44
C PHE A 297 33.96 -7.20 -12.68
N GLU A 298 33.55 -7.41 -11.43
CA GLU A 298 33.95 -8.59 -10.65
C GLU A 298 33.42 -9.89 -11.26
N THR A 299 32.20 -9.88 -11.82
CA THR A 299 31.63 -11.08 -12.48
C THR A 299 32.42 -11.46 -13.73
N GLU A 300 32.77 -10.47 -14.56
CA GLU A 300 33.46 -10.65 -15.85
C GLU A 300 34.97 -10.92 -15.71
N LYS A 301 35.66 -10.18 -14.83
CA LYS A 301 37.13 -10.24 -14.68
C LYS A 301 37.61 -10.98 -13.43
N LYS A 302 36.70 -11.28 -12.48
CA LYS A 302 36.97 -11.98 -11.21
C LYS A 302 38.07 -11.37 -10.34
N ASN A 303 38.44 -10.09 -10.58
CA ASN A 303 39.50 -9.45 -9.81
C ASN A 303 39.34 -7.92 -9.69
N LEU A 304 38.81 -7.47 -8.54
CA LEU A 304 38.68 -6.05 -8.21
C LEU A 304 40.03 -5.33 -7.98
N SER A 305 41.15 -6.06 -7.85
CA SER A 305 42.48 -5.42 -7.64
C SER A 305 42.95 -4.59 -8.84
N LEU A 306 42.39 -4.83 -10.02
CA LEU A 306 42.62 -4.03 -11.23
C LEU A 306 42.10 -2.58 -11.12
N ILE A 307 41.25 -2.30 -10.13
CA ILE A 307 40.74 -0.95 -9.85
C ILE A 307 41.76 -0.21 -8.97
N THR A 308 42.83 0.26 -9.63
CA THR A 308 43.91 1.00 -8.98
C THR A 308 43.46 2.41 -8.60
N GLN A 309 44.28 3.10 -7.80
CA GLN A 309 44.02 4.50 -7.42
C GLN A 309 43.91 5.42 -8.65
N GLU A 310 44.65 5.15 -9.72
CA GLU A 310 44.60 5.90 -10.98
C GLU A 310 43.24 5.76 -11.66
N VAL A 311 42.70 4.54 -11.71
CA VAL A 311 41.35 4.27 -12.24
C VAL A 311 40.31 5.04 -11.44
N LEU A 312 40.40 5.05 -10.11
CA LEU A 312 39.46 5.78 -9.26
C LEU A 312 39.50 7.29 -9.52
N ILE A 313 40.69 7.88 -9.68
CA ILE A 313 40.84 9.29 -9.99
C ILE A 313 40.24 9.61 -11.38
N ALA A 314 40.49 8.75 -12.36
CA ALA A 314 39.92 8.89 -13.70
C ALA A 314 38.38 8.77 -13.68
N LEU A 315 37.84 7.80 -12.95
CA LEU A 315 36.40 7.60 -12.79
C LEU A 315 35.73 8.80 -12.12
N VAL A 316 36.29 9.32 -11.03
CA VAL A 316 35.75 10.50 -10.32
C VAL A 316 35.72 11.71 -11.24
N LYS A 317 36.80 11.96 -11.98
CA LYS A 317 36.87 13.05 -12.96
C LYS A 317 35.84 12.87 -14.08
N TYR A 318 35.67 11.65 -14.57
CA TYR A 318 34.72 11.32 -15.62
C TYR A 318 33.27 11.51 -15.16
N ILE A 319 32.92 11.07 -13.94
CA ILE A 319 31.59 11.26 -13.36
C ILE A 319 31.31 12.75 -13.14
N ASP A 320 32.25 13.52 -12.62
CA ASP A 320 32.07 14.97 -12.44
C ASP A 320 31.88 15.71 -13.77
N THR A 321 32.63 15.33 -14.81
CA THR A 321 32.44 15.85 -16.18
C THR A 321 31.03 15.55 -16.71
N ASN A 322 30.44 14.44 -16.26
CA ASN A 322 29.09 13.98 -16.63
C ASN A 322 28.05 14.18 -15.51
N LYS A 323 28.30 15.10 -14.56
CA LYS A 323 27.48 15.23 -13.33
C LYS A 323 25.99 15.46 -13.58
N GLU A 324 25.63 16.07 -14.71
CA GLU A 324 24.24 16.28 -15.13
C GLU A 324 23.40 14.98 -15.12
N TYR A 325 24.00 13.83 -15.44
CA TYR A 325 23.29 12.54 -15.47
C TYR A 325 23.11 11.88 -14.10
N TYR A 326 23.78 12.41 -13.08
CA TYR A 326 23.76 11.90 -11.73
C TYR A 326 22.97 12.79 -10.77
N LYS A 327 22.32 13.86 -11.25
CA LYS A 327 21.45 14.70 -10.42
C LYS A 327 20.17 13.97 -10.01
N ASP A 328 19.67 14.30 -8.82
CA ASP A 328 18.42 13.73 -8.30
C ASP A 328 17.19 14.16 -9.09
N GLU A 329 17.27 15.29 -9.79
CA GLU A 329 16.26 15.75 -10.72
C GLU A 329 16.01 14.69 -11.79
N GLN A 330 14.77 14.19 -11.88
CA GLN A 330 14.37 13.27 -12.93
C GLN A 330 15.12 11.90 -12.91
N SER A 331 15.81 11.57 -11.81
CA SER A 331 16.62 10.36 -11.66
C SER A 331 15.87 9.02 -11.79
N SER A 332 14.53 9.06 -11.64
CA SER A 332 13.64 7.89 -11.69
C SER A 332 13.11 7.55 -13.09
N PHE A 333 13.21 8.48 -14.07
CA PHE A 333 12.76 8.24 -15.44
C PHE A 333 13.58 7.15 -16.11
N ALA A 334 12.92 6.23 -16.81
CA ALA A 334 13.57 5.09 -17.44
C ALA A 334 14.73 5.48 -18.38
N LYS A 335 14.56 6.54 -19.18
CA LYS A 335 15.60 7.02 -20.10
C LYS A 335 16.82 7.60 -19.39
N ILE A 336 16.62 8.41 -18.35
CA ILE A 336 17.71 9.04 -17.58
C ILE A 336 18.43 7.99 -16.74
N LEU A 337 17.66 7.09 -16.11
CA LEU A 337 18.21 5.92 -15.43
C LEU A 337 19.08 5.11 -16.41
N GLN A 338 18.54 4.68 -17.54
CA GLN A 338 19.32 3.93 -18.54
C GLN A 338 20.55 4.69 -19.02
N LYS A 339 20.45 6.01 -19.28
CA LYS A 339 21.60 6.84 -19.68
C LYS A 339 22.67 6.88 -18.58
N ARG A 340 22.29 7.06 -17.31
CA ARG A 340 23.21 7.10 -16.18
C ARG A 340 24.00 5.80 -16.04
N TYR A 341 23.32 4.65 -16.09
CA TYR A 341 23.98 3.34 -16.07
C TYR A 341 24.87 3.12 -17.30
N LYS A 342 24.42 3.53 -18.50
CA LYS A 342 25.22 3.46 -19.73
C LYS A 342 26.49 4.30 -19.66
N ILE A 343 26.42 5.50 -19.10
CA ILE A 343 27.58 6.40 -18.97
C ILE A 343 28.61 5.81 -18.01
N THR A 344 28.17 5.28 -16.87
CA THR A 344 29.08 4.60 -15.94
C THR A 344 29.67 3.36 -16.58
N ALA A 345 28.87 2.55 -17.28
CA ALA A 345 29.34 1.35 -17.98
C ALA A 345 30.39 1.69 -19.06
N PHE A 346 30.12 2.71 -19.89
CA PHE A 346 31.00 3.14 -20.98
C PHE A 346 32.42 3.49 -20.49
N PHE A 347 32.55 4.10 -19.30
CA PHE A 347 33.87 4.33 -18.71
C PHE A 347 34.64 3.03 -18.51
N PHE A 348 33.99 1.99 -17.97
CA PHE A 348 34.63 0.70 -17.73
C PHE A 348 34.88 -0.06 -19.03
N GLU A 349 33.95 0.01 -20.00
CA GLU A 349 34.14 -0.56 -21.34
C GLU A 349 35.38 0.02 -22.02
N GLU A 350 35.54 1.35 -22.00
CA GLU A 350 36.68 2.02 -22.62
C GLU A 350 37.99 1.77 -21.88
N TYR A 351 37.98 1.81 -20.55
CA TYR A 351 39.19 1.69 -19.74
C TYR A 351 39.71 0.26 -19.69
N PHE A 352 38.81 -0.73 -19.59
CA PHE A 352 39.16 -2.14 -19.40
C PHE A 352 38.93 -3.03 -20.63
N LYS A 353 38.40 -2.47 -21.72
CA LYS A 353 38.11 -3.18 -22.97
C LYS A 353 37.23 -4.42 -22.74
N ILE A 354 36.10 -4.20 -22.07
CA ILE A 354 35.06 -5.19 -21.78
C ILE A 354 33.74 -4.80 -22.45
N ASP A 355 32.87 -5.77 -22.72
CA ASP A 355 31.52 -5.52 -23.23
C ASP A 355 30.50 -5.68 -22.09
N LEU A 356 29.79 -4.59 -21.74
CA LEU A 356 28.77 -4.59 -20.70
C LEU A 356 27.35 -4.50 -21.28
N SER A 357 27.20 -4.65 -22.60
CA SER A 357 25.94 -4.46 -23.31
C SER A 357 24.83 -5.43 -22.86
N ILE A 358 25.18 -6.64 -22.45
CA ILE A 358 24.26 -7.69 -21.93
C ILE A 358 23.57 -7.24 -20.64
N TYR A 359 24.27 -6.48 -19.79
CA TYR A 359 23.73 -5.97 -18.53
C TYR A 359 22.84 -4.72 -18.72
N ILE A 360 22.87 -4.13 -19.91
CA ILE A 360 22.10 -2.94 -20.25
C ILE A 360 20.86 -3.33 -21.06
N ASN A 361 21.03 -4.24 -22.03
CA ASN A 361 20.01 -4.64 -22.99
C ASN A 361 19.28 -5.91 -22.57
N THR A 362 18.00 -6.02 -22.89
CA THR A 362 17.25 -7.27 -22.66
C THR A 362 17.67 -8.31 -23.68
N THR A 363 18.27 -9.42 -23.21
CA THR A 363 18.59 -10.59 -24.03
C THR A 363 17.47 -11.63 -23.97
N ASP A 364 17.43 -12.54 -24.95
CA ASP A 364 16.48 -13.65 -24.93
C ASP A 364 16.81 -14.66 -23.83
N GLU A 365 18.09 -14.83 -23.48
CA GLU A 365 18.56 -15.58 -22.32
C GLU A 365 17.94 -15.07 -21.02
N PHE A 366 17.92 -13.75 -20.80
CA PHE A 366 17.27 -13.15 -19.64
C PHE A 366 15.76 -13.44 -19.62
N LYS A 367 15.08 -13.40 -20.77
CA LYS A 367 13.64 -13.72 -20.84
C LYS A 367 13.38 -15.18 -20.51
N THR A 368 14.27 -16.09 -20.91
CA THR A 368 14.17 -17.52 -20.58
C THR A 368 14.40 -17.74 -19.09
N GLN A 369 15.44 -17.13 -18.51
CA GLN A 369 15.69 -17.17 -17.06
C GLN A 369 14.52 -16.58 -16.27
N GLU A 370 13.94 -15.44 -16.71
CA GLU A 370 12.76 -14.85 -16.08
C GLU A 370 11.56 -15.81 -16.13
N LYS A 371 11.38 -16.57 -17.21
CA LYS A 371 10.31 -17.58 -17.36
C LYS A 371 10.54 -18.81 -16.49
N GLU A 372 11.75 -19.36 -16.45
CA GLU A 372 12.10 -20.52 -15.60
C GLU A 372 11.86 -20.23 -14.12
N LEU A 373 12.22 -19.01 -13.67
CA LEU A 373 11.91 -18.53 -12.33
C LEU A 373 10.40 -18.41 -12.04
N ASN A 374 9.54 -18.34 -13.07
CA ASN A 374 8.10 -18.38 -12.88
C ASN A 374 7.57 -19.82 -12.76
N ILE A 375 8.21 -20.78 -13.45
CA ILE A 375 7.78 -22.18 -13.50
C ILE A 375 8.17 -22.92 -12.22
N ALA A 376 9.40 -22.72 -11.71
CA ALA A 376 9.88 -23.38 -10.49
C ALA A 376 9.05 -23.06 -9.22
N LYS A 377 8.26 -21.97 -9.23
CA LYS A 377 7.32 -21.61 -8.16
C LYS A 377 5.96 -22.31 -8.26
N GLU A 378 5.61 -22.90 -9.41
CA GLU A 378 4.30 -23.56 -9.62
C GLU A 378 4.28 -25.02 -9.11
N ASP A 379 5.40 -25.74 -9.15
CA ASP A 379 5.46 -27.18 -8.82
C ASP A 379 5.33 -27.54 -7.33
N THR A 380 5.36 -26.57 -6.41
CA THR A 380 5.33 -26.84 -4.96
C THR A 380 3.95 -26.75 -4.29
N LYS A 381 2.85 -26.53 -5.02
CA LYS A 381 1.52 -26.32 -4.40
C LYS A 381 0.37 -27.10 -5.06
N SER A 382 0.45 -28.43 -5.00
CA SER A 382 -0.69 -29.29 -5.37
C SER A 382 -1.84 -29.21 -4.35
N LEU A 383 -3.08 -29.49 -4.80
CA LEU A 383 -4.31 -29.55 -3.97
C LEU A 383 -4.22 -30.49 -2.74
N SER A 384 -3.21 -31.38 -2.68
CA SER A 384 -3.06 -32.35 -1.58
C SER A 384 -2.70 -31.72 -0.21
N GLY A 385 -2.27 -30.45 -0.16
CA GLY A 385 -1.93 -29.73 1.08
C GLY A 385 -3.03 -28.84 1.69
N ILE A 386 -4.27 -28.86 1.16
CA ILE A 386 -5.34 -27.96 1.64
C ILE A 386 -5.75 -28.27 3.09
N GLU A 387 -5.75 -29.54 3.48
CA GLU A 387 -6.15 -29.96 4.83
C GLU A 387 -5.10 -29.58 5.89
N THR A 388 -3.81 -29.51 5.53
CA THR A 388 -2.73 -29.13 6.45
C THR A 388 -2.58 -27.63 6.63
N LEU A 389 -3.08 -26.83 5.68
CA LEU A 389 -3.04 -25.36 5.71
C LEU A 389 -4.27 -24.71 6.36
N ARG A 390 -5.34 -25.49 6.61
CA ARG A 390 -6.58 -24.98 7.17
C ARG A 390 -6.50 -24.80 8.67
N ILE A 391 -6.82 -23.59 9.13
CA ILE A 391 -6.92 -23.26 10.53
C ILE A 391 -8.28 -23.75 11.04
N ASN A 392 -8.30 -24.65 12.02
CA ASN A 392 -9.49 -24.87 12.83
C ASN A 392 -9.86 -23.52 13.45
N LYS A 393 -11.07 -22.99 13.21
CA LYS A 393 -11.49 -21.69 13.73
C LYS A 393 -11.96 -21.85 15.18
N PRO A 394 -11.13 -21.61 16.22
CA PRO A 394 -11.62 -21.62 17.59
C PRO A 394 -12.61 -20.48 17.77
N GLU A 395 -13.63 -20.67 18.61
CA GLU A 395 -14.49 -19.57 19.03
C GLU A 395 -13.61 -18.45 19.65
N PRO A 396 -13.87 -17.17 19.35
CA PRO A 396 -13.12 -16.09 19.98
C PRO A 396 -13.31 -16.18 21.49
N SER A 397 -12.22 -16.25 22.23
CA SER A 397 -12.26 -16.18 23.68
C SER A 397 -12.40 -14.70 24.09
N SER A 398 -13.21 -14.44 25.11
CA SER A 398 -13.22 -13.15 25.76
C SER A 398 -12.07 -13.07 26.75
N ILE A 399 -11.41 -11.92 26.80
CA ILE A 399 -10.37 -11.61 27.76
C ILE A 399 -10.50 -10.13 28.15
N THR A 400 -10.41 -9.83 29.44
CA THR A 400 -10.46 -8.44 29.90
C THR A 400 -9.15 -7.72 29.60
N ILE A 401 -9.17 -6.39 29.54
CA ILE A 401 -7.94 -5.60 29.37
C ILE A 401 -6.99 -5.88 30.54
N GLU A 402 -7.51 -5.98 31.76
CA GLU A 402 -6.72 -6.33 32.95
C GLU A 402 -6.06 -7.71 32.82
N ASP A 403 -6.77 -8.73 32.35
CA ASP A 403 -6.20 -10.06 32.14
C ASP A 403 -5.13 -10.08 31.05
N ILE A 404 -5.31 -9.27 29.99
CA ILE A 404 -4.28 -9.07 28.97
C ILE A 404 -3.01 -8.46 29.60
N VAL A 405 -3.15 -7.39 30.39
CA VAL A 405 -2.04 -6.75 31.10
C VAL A 405 -1.34 -7.74 32.03
N ARG A 406 -2.11 -8.53 32.79
CA ARG A 406 -1.57 -9.59 33.66
C ARG A 406 -0.84 -10.67 32.87
N GLN A 407 -1.36 -11.08 31.71
CA GLN A 407 -0.68 -12.04 30.82
C GLN A 407 0.63 -11.45 30.26
N MET A 408 0.66 -10.16 29.95
CA MET A 408 1.87 -9.45 29.52
C MET A 408 2.92 -9.38 30.64
N GLY A 409 2.49 -9.15 31.88
CA GLY A 409 3.36 -9.15 33.06
C GLY A 409 4.04 -10.50 33.35
N ARG A 410 3.45 -11.62 32.90
CA ARG A 410 3.99 -12.99 33.04
C ARG A 410 5.04 -13.37 31.97
N GLU A 411 5.55 -12.40 31.21
CA GLU A 411 6.73 -12.55 30.34
C GLU A 411 6.56 -13.43 29.09
N ARG A 412 5.33 -13.87 28.77
CA ARG A 412 5.04 -14.78 27.63
C ARG A 412 4.21 -14.13 26.51
N PHE A 413 4.21 -12.81 26.40
CA PHE A 413 3.38 -12.08 25.43
C PHE A 413 4.21 -11.06 24.65
N LEU A 414 4.28 -11.23 23.33
CA LEU A 414 5.03 -10.39 22.41
C LEU A 414 4.06 -9.52 21.61
N ILE A 415 3.88 -8.26 22.04
CA ILE A 415 2.96 -7.32 21.37
C ILE A 415 3.50 -6.87 20.03
N ARG A 416 4.82 -6.72 19.95
CA ARG A 416 5.51 -6.20 18.78
C ARG A 416 6.45 -7.27 18.25
N PRO A 417 5.91 -8.33 17.60
CA PRO A 417 6.75 -9.28 16.92
C PRO A 417 7.52 -8.58 15.79
N PRO A 418 8.67 -9.14 15.39
CA PRO A 418 9.63 -8.40 14.59
C PRO A 418 9.13 -8.08 13.17
N TYR A 419 8.09 -8.76 12.65
CA TYR A 419 7.45 -8.46 11.35
C TYR A 419 6.47 -7.29 11.41
N GLN A 420 6.02 -6.88 12.60
CA GLN A 420 5.09 -5.77 12.73
C GLN A 420 5.77 -4.40 12.64
N ARG A 421 4.96 -3.40 12.26
CA ARG A 421 5.41 -2.00 12.17
C ARG A 421 5.61 -1.33 13.53
N LYS A 422 6.33 -0.20 13.52
CA LYS A 422 6.45 0.70 14.67
C LYS A 422 5.10 1.31 15.07
N GLU A 423 5.02 1.83 16.29
CA GLU A 423 3.82 2.50 16.77
C GLU A 423 3.48 3.73 15.92
N VAL A 424 2.19 3.94 15.64
CA VAL A 424 1.72 5.13 14.92
C VAL A 424 1.16 6.16 15.90
N ILE A 425 1.83 7.30 16.03
CA ILE A 425 1.45 8.42 16.90
C ILE A 425 0.25 9.20 16.34
N ASN A 426 -0.97 8.69 16.48
CA ASN A 426 -2.20 9.41 16.18
C ASN A 426 -3.14 9.42 17.39
N LYS A 427 -3.07 10.49 18.19
CA LYS A 427 -3.88 10.65 19.41
C LYS A 427 -5.38 10.60 19.12
N LYS A 428 -5.86 11.22 18.03
CA LYS A 428 -7.30 11.24 17.70
C LYS A 428 -7.85 9.83 17.45
N LYS A 429 -7.11 8.98 16.73
CA LYS A 429 -7.50 7.57 16.51
C LYS A 429 -7.42 6.75 17.79
N SER A 430 -6.35 6.92 18.57
CA SER A 430 -6.20 6.22 19.85
C SER A 430 -7.33 6.58 20.82
N SER A 431 -7.72 7.85 20.91
CA SER A 431 -8.86 8.29 21.73
C SER A 431 -10.20 7.72 21.26
N ALA A 432 -10.42 7.53 19.95
CA ALA A 432 -11.64 6.90 19.44
C ALA A 432 -11.77 5.42 19.85
N ILE A 433 -10.65 4.71 20.02
CA ILE A 433 -10.64 3.33 20.53
C ILE A 433 -11.05 3.33 22.01
N ILE A 434 -10.45 4.21 22.82
CA ILE A 434 -10.81 4.34 24.24
C ILE A 434 -12.27 4.76 24.43
N GLU A 435 -12.76 5.71 23.62
CA GLU A 435 -14.16 6.12 23.64
C GLU A 435 -15.10 4.96 23.26
N SER A 436 -14.69 4.05 22.38
CA SER A 436 -15.47 2.85 22.05
C SER A 436 -15.53 1.86 23.20
N ILE A 437 -14.41 1.69 23.91
CA ILE A 437 -14.33 0.86 25.12
C ILE A 437 -15.27 1.40 26.20
N ILE A 438 -15.20 2.72 26.48
CA ILE A 438 -16.04 3.35 27.51
C ILE A 438 -17.53 3.23 27.18
N LEU A 439 -17.90 3.30 25.90
CA LEU A 439 -19.29 3.15 25.45
C LEU A 439 -19.75 1.69 25.37
N GLY A 440 -18.91 0.71 25.69
CA GLY A 440 -19.24 -0.71 25.59
C GLY A 440 -19.34 -1.24 24.16
N ILE A 441 -18.83 -0.49 23.17
CA ILE A 441 -18.85 -0.91 21.77
C ILE A 441 -17.71 -1.90 21.56
N LYS A 442 -18.06 -3.15 21.22
CA LYS A 442 -17.09 -4.18 20.85
C LYS A 442 -16.20 -3.69 19.71
N ILE A 443 -14.89 -3.84 19.89
CA ILE A 443 -13.88 -3.53 18.85
C ILE A 443 -13.48 -4.82 18.11
N PRO A 444 -12.91 -4.72 16.90
CA PRO A 444 -12.43 -5.89 16.17
C PRO A 444 -11.48 -6.75 17.02
N PRO A 445 -11.56 -8.09 16.91
CA PRO A 445 -10.76 -9.00 17.73
C PRO A 445 -9.26 -8.77 17.55
N ILE A 446 -8.49 -9.10 18.57
CA ILE A 446 -7.03 -9.21 18.49
C ILE A 446 -6.65 -10.65 18.14
N PHE A 447 -5.64 -10.80 17.29
CA PHE A 447 -5.18 -12.10 16.83
C PHE A 447 -3.88 -12.44 17.51
N ILE A 448 -3.81 -13.63 18.07
CA ILE A 448 -2.69 -14.08 18.88
C ILE A 448 -2.22 -15.43 18.36
N PHE A 449 -0.93 -15.54 18.09
CA PHE A 449 -0.28 -16.78 17.72
C PHE A 449 0.44 -17.35 18.94
N LYS A 450 0.05 -18.54 19.39
CA LYS A 450 0.68 -19.25 20.49
C LYS A 450 1.70 -20.24 19.94
N ARG A 451 2.98 -19.94 20.15
CA ARG A 451 4.11 -20.78 19.79
C ARG A 451 4.21 -22.00 20.70
N LYS A 452 4.92 -23.04 20.22
CA LYS A 452 5.20 -24.26 21.00
C LYS A 452 6.02 -24.00 22.28
N ASP A 453 6.84 -22.96 22.29
CA ASP A 453 7.60 -22.51 23.46
C ASP A 453 6.75 -21.75 24.50
N GLY A 454 5.46 -21.57 24.24
CA GLY A 454 4.51 -20.91 25.12
C GLY A 454 4.44 -19.39 24.98
N ILE A 455 5.17 -18.79 24.03
CA ILE A 455 5.10 -17.35 23.72
C ILE A 455 3.86 -17.06 22.88
N SER A 456 3.11 -16.03 23.27
CA SER A 456 1.94 -15.51 22.55
C SER A 456 2.31 -14.25 21.76
N GLU A 457 2.29 -14.29 20.43
CA GLU A 457 2.62 -13.16 19.55
C GLU A 457 1.36 -12.48 19.00
N VAL A 458 1.34 -11.15 18.91
CA VAL A 458 0.20 -10.42 18.32
C VAL A 458 0.32 -10.35 16.79
N LEU A 459 -0.61 -10.99 16.08
CA LEU A 459 -0.68 -11.00 14.61
C LEU A 459 -1.45 -9.79 14.04
N ASP A 460 -2.53 -9.37 14.68
CA ASP A 460 -3.28 -8.17 14.33
C ASP A 460 -3.92 -7.56 15.59
N GLY A 461 -4.12 -6.25 15.55
CA GLY A 461 -4.60 -5.47 16.68
C GLY A 461 -3.50 -4.83 17.53
N GLN A 462 -2.23 -4.95 17.13
CA GLN A 462 -1.11 -4.32 17.83
C GLN A 462 -1.36 -2.84 18.13
N GLN A 463 -1.78 -2.04 17.14
CA GLN A 463 -2.00 -0.60 17.35
C GLN A 463 -3.19 -0.31 18.28
N ARG A 464 -4.17 -1.22 18.36
CA ARG A 464 -5.29 -1.13 19.31
C ARG A 464 -4.77 -1.37 20.72
N LEU A 465 -4.01 -2.46 20.92
CA LEU A 465 -3.37 -2.79 22.19
C LEU A 465 -2.42 -1.67 22.65
N LEU A 466 -1.53 -1.17 21.79
CA LEU A 466 -0.62 -0.06 22.13
C LEU A 466 -1.37 1.22 22.50
N SER A 467 -2.51 1.50 21.85
CA SER A 467 -3.34 2.66 22.19
C SER A 467 -4.04 2.51 23.56
N ILE A 468 -4.35 1.27 23.95
CA ILE A 468 -4.92 0.96 25.27
C ILE A 468 -3.82 1.06 26.33
N LEU A 469 -2.71 0.33 26.14
CA LEU A 469 -1.57 0.28 27.06
C LEU A 469 -0.95 1.66 27.29
N GLY A 470 -0.74 2.43 26.21
CA GLY A 470 -0.25 3.81 26.33
C GLY A 470 -1.22 4.74 27.05
N PHE A 471 -2.52 4.44 27.09
CA PHE A 471 -3.50 5.24 27.84
C PHE A 471 -3.45 4.90 29.33
N ILE A 472 -3.39 3.62 29.67
CA ILE A 472 -3.33 3.11 31.05
C ILE A 472 -1.92 3.17 31.66
N GLN A 473 -0.91 3.54 30.87
CA GLN A 473 0.51 3.69 31.26
C GLN A 473 1.23 2.38 31.63
N GLU A 474 0.78 1.27 31.05
CA GLU A 474 1.38 -0.05 31.25
C GLU A 474 2.55 -0.31 30.30
N ASP A 475 3.57 -1.01 30.78
CA ASP A 475 4.70 -1.42 29.97
C ASP A 475 4.40 -2.69 29.16
N TYR A 476 5.16 -2.91 28.09
CA TYR A 476 5.05 -4.12 27.28
C TYR A 476 6.39 -4.56 26.74
N ARG A 477 6.46 -5.78 26.21
CA ARG A 477 7.67 -6.32 25.59
C ARG A 477 7.76 -6.02 24.10
N ASP A 478 8.91 -5.48 23.70
CA ASP A 478 9.28 -5.25 22.30
C ASP A 478 9.83 -6.52 21.62
N GLU A 479 10.20 -6.40 20.35
CA GLU A 479 10.79 -7.47 19.54
C GLU A 479 12.08 -8.09 20.13
N ASN A 480 12.72 -7.44 21.10
CA ASN A 480 13.94 -7.89 21.77
C ASN A 480 13.68 -8.41 23.18
N PHE A 481 12.40 -8.65 23.54
CA PHE A 481 11.95 -9.03 24.88
C PHE A 481 12.27 -8.00 25.98
N LYS A 482 12.54 -6.74 25.61
CA LYS A 482 12.78 -5.66 26.58
C LYS A 482 11.47 -5.02 26.97
N ARG A 483 11.32 -4.71 28.26
CA ARG A 483 10.20 -3.90 28.77
C ARG A 483 10.38 -2.46 28.31
N ILE A 484 9.44 -1.99 27.50
CA ILE A 484 9.36 -0.62 26.99
C ILE A 484 7.96 -0.07 27.22
N LYS A 485 7.86 1.25 27.25
CA LYS A 485 6.58 1.96 27.26
C LYS A 485 6.14 2.31 25.85
N SER A 486 4.84 2.54 25.68
CA SER A 486 4.30 3.07 24.41
C SER A 486 4.93 4.42 24.09
N GLU A 487 5.09 4.73 22.80
CA GLU A 487 5.50 6.09 22.36
C GLU A 487 4.44 7.15 22.71
N LYS A 488 3.25 6.72 23.15
CA LYS A 488 2.14 7.57 23.61
C LYS A 488 1.86 7.42 25.11
N ASP A 489 2.81 6.95 25.91
CA ASP A 489 2.63 6.75 27.35
C ASP A 489 1.96 7.98 28.01
N GLY A 490 0.85 7.75 28.69
CA GLY A 490 0.10 8.78 29.44
C GLY A 490 -0.64 9.80 28.56
N TYR A 491 -0.97 9.48 27.30
CA TYR A 491 -1.66 10.45 26.45
C TYR A 491 -3.07 10.80 26.95
N THR A 492 -3.50 12.03 26.71
CA THR A 492 -4.84 12.52 27.06
C THR A 492 -5.86 12.32 25.93
N LEU A 493 -7.13 12.16 26.29
CA LEU A 493 -8.21 11.91 25.34
C LEU A 493 -8.51 13.12 24.43
N ASN A 494 -8.46 12.93 23.12
CA ASN A 494 -8.85 13.93 22.13
C ASN A 494 -10.25 13.62 21.55
N LEU A 495 -11.30 14.06 22.25
CA LEU A 495 -12.71 13.76 21.96
C LEU A 495 -13.54 15.01 21.62
N LYS A 496 -12.92 16.07 21.08
CA LYS A 496 -13.63 17.32 20.71
C LYS A 496 -14.86 17.08 19.80
N ASP A 497 -14.72 16.11 18.89
CA ASP A 497 -15.76 15.70 17.93
C ASP A 497 -16.47 14.40 18.33
N GLY A 498 -16.19 13.87 19.53
CA GLY A 498 -16.69 12.59 20.02
C GLY A 498 -18.07 12.68 20.67
N ILE A 499 -18.57 11.53 21.12
CA ILE A 499 -19.79 11.41 21.93
C ILE A 499 -19.50 11.84 23.38
N LEU A 500 -18.36 11.42 23.93
CA LEU A 500 -17.94 11.67 25.31
C LEU A 500 -17.07 12.94 25.43
N LYS A 501 -17.62 14.08 25.02
CA LYS A 501 -16.89 15.37 25.00
C LYS A 501 -16.42 15.80 26.39
N GLU A 502 -17.14 15.39 27.43
CA GLU A 502 -16.83 15.66 28.84
C GLU A 502 -15.53 15.00 29.32
N LEU A 503 -15.05 13.99 28.61
CA LEU A 503 -13.78 13.30 28.91
C LEU A 503 -12.61 13.86 28.09
N HIS A 504 -12.84 14.86 27.25
CA HIS A 504 -11.78 15.48 26.46
C HIS A 504 -10.70 16.10 27.38
N GLY A 505 -9.43 15.81 27.07
CA GLY A 505 -8.27 16.32 27.78
C GLY A 505 -7.88 15.51 29.01
N LYS A 506 -8.67 14.52 29.43
CA LYS A 506 -8.39 13.68 30.60
C LYS A 506 -7.40 12.56 30.27
N SER A 507 -6.47 12.30 31.19
CA SER A 507 -5.67 11.06 31.25
C SER A 507 -6.44 9.96 31.98
N PHE A 508 -5.93 8.72 31.95
CA PHE A 508 -6.56 7.59 32.65
C PHE A 508 -6.79 7.85 34.15
N GLU A 509 -5.78 8.35 34.85
CA GLU A 509 -5.85 8.69 36.29
C GLU A 509 -6.85 9.80 36.61
N GLN A 510 -7.17 10.66 35.63
CA GLN A 510 -8.12 11.77 35.78
C GLN A 510 -9.57 11.35 35.49
N LEU A 511 -9.80 10.10 35.06
CA LEU A 511 -11.13 9.56 34.84
C LEU A 511 -11.78 9.15 36.17
N PRO A 512 -13.11 9.24 36.30
CA PRO A 512 -13.82 8.65 37.44
C PRO A 512 -13.54 7.15 37.57
N ASN A 513 -13.47 6.62 38.80
CA ASN A 513 -13.14 5.21 39.07
C ASN A 513 -14.01 4.23 38.28
N TYR A 514 -15.33 4.47 38.19
CA TYR A 514 -16.23 3.60 37.42
C TYR A 514 -15.88 3.54 35.92
N ILE A 515 -15.29 4.61 35.35
CA ILE A 515 -14.83 4.61 33.95
C ILE A 515 -13.51 3.85 33.84
N GLN A 516 -12.60 4.01 34.81
CA GLN A 516 -11.34 3.28 34.85
C GLN A 516 -11.60 1.77 34.94
N GLU A 517 -12.45 1.34 35.87
CA GLU A 517 -12.91 -0.06 36.01
C GLU A 517 -13.53 -0.55 34.72
N ARG A 518 -14.44 0.20 34.10
CA ARG A 518 -15.06 -0.16 32.82
C ARG A 518 -14.05 -0.35 31.69
N ILE A 519 -12.94 0.40 31.67
CA ILE A 519 -11.87 0.20 30.70
C ILE A 519 -11.12 -1.11 31.01
N LEU A 520 -10.72 -1.33 32.26
CA LEU A 520 -9.95 -2.52 32.67
C LEU A 520 -10.74 -3.82 32.50
N GLU A 521 -12.03 -3.80 32.82
CA GLU A 521 -12.95 -4.93 32.71
C GLU A 521 -13.51 -5.10 31.29
N PHE A 522 -13.13 -4.24 30.35
CA PHE A 522 -13.66 -4.34 29.00
C PHE A 522 -13.24 -5.65 28.33
N ASP A 523 -14.23 -6.46 28.00
CA ASP A 523 -14.07 -7.72 27.30
C ASP A 523 -13.63 -7.52 25.85
N LEU A 524 -12.34 -7.71 25.61
CA LEU A 524 -11.76 -7.84 24.28
C LEU A 524 -11.93 -9.26 23.78
N TRP A 525 -12.15 -9.39 22.47
CA TRP A 525 -12.10 -10.69 21.84
C TRP A 525 -10.69 -10.99 21.37
N LYS A 526 -10.23 -12.16 21.76
CA LYS A 526 -8.94 -12.72 21.41
C LYS A 526 -9.15 -13.99 20.62
N ILE A 527 -8.40 -14.14 19.54
CA ILE A 527 -8.40 -15.35 18.72
C ILE A 527 -7.01 -15.94 18.85
N ASP A 528 -6.93 -17.12 19.48
CA ASP A 528 -5.70 -17.87 19.66
C ASP A 528 -5.50 -18.85 18.51
N ILE A 529 -4.43 -18.69 17.76
CA ILE A 529 -3.95 -19.64 16.76
C ILE A 529 -2.80 -20.41 17.40
N GLU A 530 -3.02 -21.68 17.72
CA GLU A 530 -2.00 -22.52 18.35
C GLU A 530 -1.13 -23.21 17.29
N GLU A 531 0.19 -23.00 17.35
CA GLU A 531 1.17 -23.64 16.47
C GLU A 531 1.11 -25.17 16.55
N LYS A 532 0.84 -25.71 17.74
CA LYS A 532 0.67 -27.17 17.95
C LYS A 532 -0.42 -27.76 17.05
N ASN A 533 -1.49 -27.00 16.82
CA ASN A 533 -2.64 -27.45 16.04
C ASN A 533 -2.52 -27.02 14.56
N ASN A 534 -1.55 -26.15 14.23
CA ASN A 534 -1.36 -25.56 12.90
C ASN A 534 0.15 -25.47 12.54
N PRO A 535 0.87 -26.60 12.39
CA PRO A 535 2.32 -26.60 12.25
C PRO A 535 2.85 -25.99 10.94
N GLN A 536 2.00 -25.81 9.92
CA GLN A 536 2.35 -25.19 8.63
C GLN A 536 1.82 -23.74 8.49
N PHE A 537 1.32 -23.13 9.57
CA PHE A 537 0.76 -21.77 9.51
C PHE A 537 1.86 -20.71 9.37
N ASP A 538 1.78 -19.91 8.31
CA ASP A 538 2.67 -18.77 8.05
C ASP A 538 2.06 -17.48 8.60
N GLN A 539 2.65 -16.97 9.68
CA GLN A 539 2.25 -15.74 10.37
C GLN A 539 2.47 -14.46 9.55
N VAL A 540 3.45 -14.45 8.64
CA VAL A 540 3.80 -13.31 7.79
C VAL A 540 2.82 -13.17 6.64
N ASP A 541 2.43 -14.29 6.02
CA ASP A 541 1.48 -14.33 4.91
C ASP A 541 0.14 -13.69 5.30
N LEU A 542 -0.44 -14.02 6.46
CA LEU A 542 -1.72 -13.44 6.95
C LEU A 542 -1.66 -11.90 7.08
N PHE A 543 -0.51 -11.36 7.49
CA PHE A 543 -0.29 -9.92 7.70
C PHE A 543 -0.22 -9.13 6.39
N VAL A 544 0.43 -9.68 5.35
CA VAL A 544 0.60 -9.03 4.04
C VAL A 544 -0.70 -8.97 3.22
N ARG A 545 -1.67 -9.86 3.49
CA ARG A 545 -2.92 -10.00 2.71
C ARG A 545 -3.86 -8.79 2.72
N LEU A 546 -3.65 -7.80 3.60
CA LEU A 546 -4.69 -6.82 3.93
C LEU A 546 -4.59 -5.44 3.19
N ASP A 547 -3.51 -5.06 2.46
CA ASP A 547 -3.19 -3.61 2.24
C ASP A 547 -2.82 -3.01 0.83
N LYS A 548 -2.78 -3.73 -0.30
CA LYS A 548 -2.05 -3.30 -1.55
C LYS A 548 -2.58 -2.11 -2.41
N ILE A 549 -3.88 -1.73 -2.38
CA ILE A 549 -4.43 -0.62 -3.21
C ILE A 549 -4.16 0.78 -2.60
N ASN A 550 -3.71 0.81 -1.36
CA ASN A 550 -3.65 2.01 -0.52
C ASN A 550 -2.40 2.88 -0.78
N GLU A 551 -1.46 2.41 -1.60
CA GLU A 551 -0.12 2.98 -1.76
C GLU A 551 -0.09 4.18 -2.73
N ILE A 552 -0.76 4.06 -3.88
CA ILE A 552 -0.74 5.05 -4.99
C ILE A 552 -1.41 6.37 -4.58
N TYR A 553 -2.46 6.31 -3.76
CA TYR A 553 -3.23 7.47 -3.32
C TYR A 553 -2.47 8.38 -2.33
N LYS A 554 -1.52 7.85 -1.55
CA LYS A 554 -0.90 8.57 -0.43
C LYS A 554 0.09 9.66 -0.83
N ASN A 555 0.70 9.60 -2.03
CA ASN A 555 1.78 10.52 -2.42
C ASN A 555 1.30 11.96 -2.74
N SER A 556 0.00 12.14 -2.96
CA SER A 556 -0.60 13.38 -3.47
C SER A 556 -1.88 13.77 -2.73
N GLU A 557 -2.28 12.99 -1.71
CA GLU A 557 -3.49 13.14 -0.90
C GLU A 557 -3.66 14.56 -0.32
N ASN A 558 -2.57 15.26 0.00
CA ASN A 558 -2.62 16.55 0.69
C ASN A 558 -2.95 17.74 -0.21
N TRP A 559 -2.93 17.59 -1.54
CA TRP A 559 -3.16 18.71 -2.46
C TRP A 559 -3.92 18.33 -3.74
N PHE A 560 -3.96 17.05 -4.13
CA PHE A 560 -4.64 16.55 -5.33
C PHE A 560 -5.96 15.86 -4.96
N TYR A 561 -6.97 16.68 -4.65
CA TYR A 561 -8.35 16.27 -4.40
C TYR A 561 -9.30 17.35 -4.89
N TYR A 562 -10.57 16.99 -5.07
CA TYR A 562 -11.60 17.96 -5.46
C TYR A 562 -12.40 18.55 -4.27
N ARG A 563 -12.44 17.89 -3.10
CA ARG A 563 -12.90 18.49 -1.83
C ARG A 563 -12.06 17.98 -0.66
N LYS A 564 -11.70 18.86 0.28
CA LYS A 564 -10.99 18.49 1.53
C LYS A 564 -11.76 17.46 2.37
N SER A 565 -13.09 17.50 2.30
CA SER A 565 -14.01 16.61 3.03
C SER A 565 -14.42 15.34 2.27
N ASN A 566 -13.91 15.11 1.05
CA ASN A 566 -14.26 13.92 0.28
C ASN A 566 -13.84 12.65 0.99
N THR A 567 -14.59 11.58 0.70
CA THR A 567 -14.16 10.26 1.11
C THR A 567 -12.91 9.87 0.32
N ARG A 568 -12.00 9.15 0.97
CA ARG A 568 -10.83 8.51 0.34
C ARG A 568 -11.14 7.86 -1.02
N MET A 569 -12.33 7.24 -1.12
CA MET A 569 -12.79 6.54 -2.31
C MET A 569 -13.12 7.47 -3.50
N ASP A 570 -13.59 8.68 -3.23
CA ASP A 570 -13.88 9.66 -4.29
C ASP A 570 -12.60 10.11 -5.00
N ASN A 571 -11.51 10.24 -4.22
CA ASN A 571 -10.20 10.56 -4.76
C ASN A 571 -9.60 9.34 -5.49
N GLU A 572 -9.74 8.13 -4.95
CA GLU A 572 -9.34 6.88 -5.64
C GLU A 572 -10.08 6.71 -6.99
N SER A 573 -11.37 7.09 -7.04
CA SER A 573 -12.19 7.10 -8.26
C SER A 573 -11.69 8.13 -9.29
N LEU A 574 -11.27 9.31 -8.83
CA LEU A 574 -10.62 10.32 -9.68
C LEU A 574 -9.32 9.78 -10.28
N TYR A 575 -8.45 9.19 -9.46
CA TYR A 575 -7.20 8.56 -9.91
C TYR A 575 -7.46 7.45 -10.93
N THR A 576 -8.42 6.59 -10.65
CA THR A 576 -8.80 5.49 -11.54
C THR A 576 -9.25 5.99 -12.91
N ALA A 577 -10.04 7.07 -12.93
CA ALA A 577 -10.49 7.70 -14.17
C ALA A 577 -9.35 8.35 -14.96
N LEU A 578 -8.41 9.01 -14.27
CA LEU A 578 -7.21 9.59 -14.89
C LEU A 578 -6.30 8.50 -15.47
N SER A 579 -6.07 7.41 -14.73
CA SER A 579 -5.28 6.28 -15.21
C SER A 579 -5.87 5.62 -16.46
N TYR A 580 -7.20 5.58 -16.56
CA TYR A 580 -7.88 5.12 -17.75
C TYR A 580 -7.70 6.05 -18.96
N MET A 581 -7.84 7.35 -18.76
CA MET A 581 -7.60 8.32 -19.83
C MET A 581 -6.16 8.23 -20.34
N GLN A 582 -5.19 8.10 -19.43
CA GLN A 582 -3.79 7.87 -19.79
C GLN A 582 -3.59 6.55 -20.53
N TYR A 583 -4.27 5.49 -20.12
CA TYR A 583 -4.22 4.20 -20.80
C TYR A 583 -4.74 4.25 -22.23
N LYS A 584 -5.84 4.96 -22.49
CA LYS A 584 -6.38 5.14 -23.84
C LYS A 584 -5.47 6.03 -24.69
N LEU A 585 -4.94 7.11 -24.10
CA LEU A 585 -3.97 7.99 -24.76
C LEU A 585 -2.71 7.22 -25.17
N ASN A 586 -2.18 6.36 -24.30
CA ASN A 586 -1.01 5.52 -24.59
C ASN A 586 -1.21 4.55 -25.78
N LYS A 587 -2.44 4.38 -26.27
CA LYS A 587 -2.81 3.51 -27.40
C LYS A 587 -3.29 4.25 -28.65
N THR A 588 -3.40 5.58 -28.59
CA THR A 588 -3.98 6.43 -29.65
C THR A 588 -3.05 7.60 -29.97
N SER A 589 -3.35 8.37 -31.01
CA SER A 589 -2.60 9.60 -31.33
C SER A 589 -3.00 10.71 -30.38
N ASN A 590 -2.10 11.66 -30.07
CA ASN A 590 -2.40 12.82 -29.22
C ASN A 590 -3.28 13.90 -29.90
N ASN A 591 -4.13 13.55 -30.86
CA ASN A 591 -5.02 14.50 -31.52
C ASN A 591 -6.36 14.63 -30.75
N ILE A 592 -7.14 15.69 -31.04
CA ILE A 592 -8.41 15.93 -30.34
C ILE A 592 -9.44 14.85 -30.67
N GLU A 593 -9.48 14.39 -31.91
CA GLU A 593 -10.46 13.42 -32.41
C GLU A 593 -10.38 12.10 -31.63
N ASP A 594 -9.19 11.53 -31.47
CA ASP A 594 -8.94 10.28 -30.74
C ASP A 594 -9.25 10.42 -29.23
N ILE A 595 -8.94 11.58 -28.63
CA ILE A 595 -9.26 11.82 -27.22
C ILE A 595 -10.78 11.92 -27.02
N THR A 596 -11.50 12.50 -27.98
CA THR A 596 -12.96 12.60 -27.92
C THR A 596 -13.67 11.26 -28.04
N ASP A 597 -13.00 10.17 -28.43
CA ASP A 597 -13.59 8.82 -28.43
C ASP A 597 -13.87 8.29 -27.03
N PHE A 598 -13.07 8.68 -26.03
CA PHE A 598 -13.25 8.23 -24.65
C PHE A 598 -13.60 9.36 -23.67
N LEU A 599 -13.22 10.61 -23.97
CA LEU A 599 -13.53 11.79 -23.18
C LEU A 599 -14.52 12.69 -23.93
N ASP A 600 -15.78 12.69 -23.50
CA ASP A 600 -16.82 13.54 -24.06
C ASP A 600 -16.62 15.01 -23.67
N ILE A 601 -16.73 15.89 -24.66
CA ILE A 601 -16.66 17.34 -24.53
C ILE A 601 -17.93 17.91 -25.17
N TYR A 602 -18.78 18.53 -24.37
CA TYR A 602 -20.09 19.01 -24.82
C TYR A 602 -20.50 20.31 -24.12
N LYS A 603 -21.31 21.11 -24.82
CA LYS A 603 -21.80 22.39 -24.32
C LYS A 603 -23.15 22.22 -23.64
N ILE A 604 -23.31 22.77 -22.43
CA ILE A 604 -24.61 22.97 -21.78
C ILE A 604 -24.73 24.45 -21.46
N GLY A 605 -25.74 25.13 -22.01
CA GLY A 605 -25.85 26.59 -21.90
C GLY A 605 -24.63 27.27 -22.51
N ASN A 606 -23.93 28.09 -21.74
CA ASN A 606 -22.69 28.76 -22.15
C ASN A 606 -21.41 28.04 -21.68
N LYS A 607 -21.51 26.84 -21.10
CA LYS A 607 -20.39 26.14 -20.46
C LYS A 607 -19.98 24.88 -21.21
N ILE A 608 -18.68 24.65 -21.28
CA ILE A 608 -18.11 23.39 -21.75
C ILE A 608 -17.97 22.41 -20.58
N ASN A 609 -18.45 21.19 -20.79
CA ASN A 609 -18.44 20.11 -19.83
C ASN A 609 -17.61 18.94 -20.34
N PHE A 610 -16.90 18.29 -19.41
CA PHE A 610 -16.10 17.10 -19.67
C PHE A 610 -16.72 15.88 -18.97
N ARG A 611 -16.85 14.75 -19.68
CA ARG A 611 -17.35 13.49 -19.11
C ARG A 611 -16.69 12.29 -19.78
N LEU A 612 -16.31 11.27 -19.00
CA LEU A 612 -15.94 9.98 -19.58
C LEU A 612 -17.15 9.29 -20.22
N LYS A 613 -17.07 8.96 -21.52
CA LYS A 613 -18.18 8.35 -22.29
C LYS A 613 -18.59 7.00 -21.72
N ALA A 614 -17.63 6.14 -21.39
CA ALA A 614 -17.89 4.79 -20.88
C ALA A 614 -17.07 4.48 -19.61
N LYS A 615 -17.55 4.94 -18.44
CA LYS A 615 -16.94 4.55 -17.15
C LYS A 615 -16.96 3.02 -16.94
N SER A 616 -17.88 2.29 -17.59
CA SER A 616 -17.92 0.83 -17.62
C SER A 616 -16.77 0.19 -18.40
N GLU A 617 -16.16 0.89 -19.37
CA GLU A 617 -14.98 0.36 -20.08
C GLU A 617 -13.72 0.37 -19.23
N ILE A 618 -13.64 1.23 -18.22
CA ILE A 618 -12.57 1.21 -17.22
C ILE A 618 -12.54 -0.17 -16.56
N THR A 619 -13.72 -0.64 -16.15
CA THR A 619 -13.92 -1.97 -15.57
C THR A 619 -13.52 -3.07 -16.57
N LYS A 620 -13.96 -2.99 -17.84
CA LYS A 620 -13.60 -3.97 -18.89
C LYS A 620 -12.09 -4.04 -19.20
N ILE A 621 -11.39 -2.91 -19.16
CA ILE A 621 -9.94 -2.83 -19.42
C ILE A 621 -9.12 -3.37 -18.25
N ILE A 622 -9.56 -3.09 -17.01
CA ILE A 622 -8.98 -3.68 -15.79
C ILE A 622 -9.25 -5.20 -15.73
N GLU A 623 -10.36 -5.65 -16.32
CA GLU A 623 -10.76 -7.05 -16.41
C GLU A 623 -10.08 -7.83 -17.56
N ASN A 624 -9.32 -7.22 -18.47
CA ASN A 624 -8.62 -7.95 -19.53
C ASN A 624 -7.12 -8.12 -19.19
N SER A 625 -6.63 -9.36 -19.08
CA SER A 625 -5.27 -9.71 -18.60
C SER A 625 -4.13 -9.09 -19.40
N ASP A 626 -4.27 -8.99 -20.73
CA ASP A 626 -3.22 -8.42 -21.60
C ASP A 626 -3.17 -6.89 -21.50
N ASN A 627 -4.30 -6.29 -21.15
CA ASN A 627 -4.48 -4.86 -21.02
C ASN A 627 -4.18 -4.36 -19.61
N LYS A 628 -4.25 -5.24 -18.59
CA LYS A 628 -4.04 -4.90 -17.19
C LYS A 628 -2.62 -4.43 -16.92
N THR A 629 -1.60 -5.06 -17.48
CA THR A 629 -0.20 -4.63 -17.31
C THR A 629 0.01 -3.24 -17.90
N ASN A 630 -0.61 -2.94 -19.05
CA ASN A 630 -0.56 -1.63 -19.70
C ASN A 630 -1.38 -0.57 -18.94
N PHE A 631 -2.50 -0.96 -18.33
CA PHE A 631 -3.31 -0.08 -17.47
C PHE A 631 -2.60 0.23 -16.14
N LEU A 632 -1.99 -0.77 -15.50
CA LEU A 632 -1.17 -0.58 -14.31
C LEU A 632 0.06 0.29 -14.59
N LYS A 633 0.70 0.11 -15.75
CA LYS A 633 1.71 1.05 -16.26
C LYS A 633 1.14 2.46 -16.41
N SER A 634 -0.09 2.59 -16.92
CA SER A 634 -0.75 3.89 -17.07
C SER A 634 -1.11 4.56 -15.73
N CYS A 635 -1.33 3.77 -14.67
CA CYS A 635 -1.44 4.30 -13.30
C CYS A 635 -0.12 4.94 -12.82
N SER A 636 1.01 4.30 -13.10
CA SER A 636 2.34 4.87 -12.84
C SER A 636 2.67 6.03 -13.78
N ASP A 637 2.20 6.00 -15.02
CA ASP A 637 2.36 7.10 -15.99
C ASP A 637 1.56 8.33 -15.55
N ILE A 638 0.37 8.17 -14.96
CA ILE A 638 -0.35 9.31 -14.36
C ILE A 638 0.47 10.00 -13.29
N GLU A 639 1.12 9.24 -12.40
CA GLU A 639 1.97 9.83 -11.35
C GLU A 639 3.19 10.54 -11.94
N THR A 640 3.89 9.88 -12.87
CA THR A 640 5.16 10.37 -13.41
C THR A 640 5.02 11.43 -14.49
N ILE A 641 3.88 11.46 -15.20
CA ILE A 641 3.58 12.39 -16.28
C ILE A 641 2.59 13.45 -15.79
N PHE A 642 1.32 13.09 -15.61
CA PHE A 642 0.27 14.08 -15.38
C PHE A 642 0.39 14.78 -14.02
N ILE A 643 0.44 14.02 -12.92
CA ILE A 643 0.56 14.58 -11.56
C ILE A 643 1.83 15.41 -11.44
N LYS A 644 2.93 14.98 -12.04
CA LYS A 644 4.18 15.73 -12.07
C LYS A 644 4.10 17.04 -12.86
N LYS A 645 3.44 17.06 -14.03
CA LYS A 645 3.16 18.30 -14.77
C LYS A 645 2.34 19.28 -13.92
N VAL A 646 1.30 18.78 -13.26
CA VAL A 646 0.46 19.60 -12.36
C VAL A 646 1.25 20.11 -11.16
N GLN A 647 2.12 19.29 -10.56
CA GLN A 647 3.02 19.71 -9.49
C GLN A 647 3.93 20.83 -9.96
N LEU A 648 4.62 20.67 -11.11
CA LEU A 648 5.53 21.69 -11.65
C LEU A 648 4.83 23.03 -11.91
N LEU A 649 3.62 23.00 -12.48
CA LEU A 649 2.78 24.18 -12.68
C LEU A 649 2.35 24.84 -11.35
N SER A 650 2.18 24.03 -10.30
CA SER A 650 1.65 24.46 -9.00
C SER A 650 2.72 24.73 -7.93
N SER A 651 3.98 24.32 -8.12
CA SER A 651 5.07 24.48 -7.13
C SER A 651 6.06 25.56 -7.58
N ASN A 652 6.26 26.62 -6.80
CA ASN A 652 7.44 27.47 -6.96
C ASN A 652 8.63 26.77 -6.28
N LYS A 653 9.86 27.01 -6.78
CA LYS A 653 11.10 26.25 -6.54
C LYS A 653 11.55 26.10 -5.07
N SER A 654 10.74 26.43 -4.07
CA SER A 654 11.13 26.35 -2.65
C SER A 654 9.98 26.14 -1.64
N ASP A 655 8.71 26.05 -2.02
CA ASP A 655 7.62 26.00 -1.02
C ASP A 655 6.43 25.10 -1.41
N ILE A 656 6.36 23.91 -0.81
CA ILE A 656 5.28 22.91 -0.97
C ILE A 656 3.97 23.40 -0.33
N SER A 657 4.04 24.37 0.59
CA SER A 657 2.89 24.87 1.35
C SER A 657 1.81 25.58 0.49
N ASN A 658 2.14 26.00 -0.74
CA ASN A 658 1.25 26.76 -1.62
C ASN A 658 0.70 26.00 -2.84
N ILE A 659 1.00 24.70 -3.00
CA ILE A 659 0.55 23.90 -4.16
C ILE A 659 -0.97 23.87 -4.29
N GLU A 660 -1.70 23.78 -3.17
CA GLU A 660 -3.16 23.79 -3.17
C GLU A 660 -3.73 25.11 -3.73
N LYS A 661 -3.19 26.24 -3.30
CA LYS A 661 -3.62 27.58 -3.75
C LYS A 661 -3.29 27.79 -5.22
N ASN A 662 -2.09 27.39 -5.64
CA ASN A 662 -1.68 27.53 -7.03
C ASN A 662 -2.51 26.65 -7.98
N LEU A 663 -2.89 25.44 -7.55
CA LEU A 663 -3.82 24.61 -8.32
C LEU A 663 -5.22 25.24 -8.40
N ASN A 664 -5.69 25.92 -7.35
CA ASN A 664 -6.94 26.69 -7.39
C ASN A 664 -6.84 27.87 -8.37
N ASN A 665 -5.68 28.53 -8.42
CA ASN A 665 -5.41 29.63 -9.38
C ASN A 665 -5.38 29.12 -10.83
N ILE A 666 -4.77 27.95 -11.09
CA ILE A 666 -4.80 27.31 -12.42
C ILE A 666 -6.24 27.02 -12.82
N PHE A 667 -7.02 26.47 -11.89
CA PHE A 667 -8.44 26.29 -12.12
C PHE A 667 -9.22 27.61 -12.18
N ASN A 668 -8.69 28.77 -11.80
CA ASN A 668 -9.46 30.02 -11.73
C ASN A 668 -10.69 29.89 -10.79
N ILE A 669 -10.49 29.38 -9.57
CA ILE A 669 -11.53 29.21 -8.55
C ILE A 669 -11.05 29.63 -7.16
N GLU A 670 -11.96 30.08 -6.31
CA GLU A 670 -11.64 30.50 -4.94
C GLU A 670 -11.66 29.33 -3.94
N SER A 671 -12.55 28.34 -4.10
CA SER A 671 -12.70 27.29 -3.08
C SER A 671 -13.18 25.90 -3.56
N ARG A 672 -13.94 25.79 -4.65
CA ARG A 672 -14.59 24.51 -5.04
C ARG A 672 -14.06 23.93 -6.34
N ARG A 673 -13.32 22.82 -6.24
CA ARG A 673 -12.89 22.00 -7.39
C ARG A 673 -13.97 21.00 -7.80
N THR A 674 -13.98 20.62 -9.07
CA THR A 674 -14.88 19.60 -9.62
C THR A 674 -14.11 18.54 -10.39
N GLN A 675 -14.65 17.33 -10.47
CA GLN A 675 -14.07 16.24 -11.25
C GLN A 675 -13.85 16.62 -12.73
N GLN A 676 -14.77 17.40 -13.31
CA GLN A 676 -14.67 17.90 -14.68
C GLN A 676 -13.43 18.78 -14.90
N ARG A 677 -13.05 19.60 -13.92
CA ARG A 677 -11.86 20.46 -14.00
C ARG A 677 -10.56 19.66 -14.03
N PHE A 678 -10.51 18.52 -13.32
CA PHE A 678 -9.37 17.60 -13.43
C PHE A 678 -9.32 16.90 -14.79
N TYR A 679 -10.47 16.58 -15.39
CA TYR A 679 -10.52 16.03 -16.74
C TYR A 679 -10.09 17.03 -17.80
N ALA A 680 -10.53 18.29 -17.66
CA ALA A 680 -10.11 19.40 -18.51
C ALA A 680 -8.60 19.65 -18.37
N LEU A 681 -8.06 19.66 -17.14
CA LEU A 681 -6.62 19.84 -16.93
C LEU A 681 -5.81 18.69 -17.53
N TRP A 682 -6.27 17.45 -17.37
CA TRP A 682 -5.65 16.31 -18.02
C TRP A 682 -5.68 16.45 -19.55
N PHE A 683 -6.82 16.86 -20.11
CA PHE A 683 -6.97 17.10 -21.55
C PHE A 683 -5.99 18.18 -22.04
N PHE A 684 -5.94 19.35 -21.41
CA PHE A 684 -5.03 20.42 -21.82
C PHE A 684 -3.57 20.00 -21.77
N LEU A 685 -3.16 19.26 -20.73
CA LEU A 685 -1.77 18.83 -20.52
C LEU A 685 -1.40 17.55 -21.26
N SER A 686 -2.35 16.87 -21.89
CA SER A 686 -2.14 15.58 -22.58
C SER A 686 -1.08 15.70 -23.70
N ASN A 687 -1.09 16.83 -24.41
CA ASN A 687 -0.20 17.09 -25.55
C ASN A 687 0.92 18.12 -25.25
N ILE A 688 1.21 18.40 -23.98
CA ILE A 688 2.32 19.30 -23.61
C ILE A 688 3.45 18.47 -23.00
N ASN A 689 4.67 18.59 -23.52
CA ASN A 689 5.82 17.91 -22.93
C ASN A 689 6.19 18.54 -21.56
N ILE A 690 6.61 17.69 -20.61
CA ILE A 690 7.00 18.12 -19.26
C ILE A 690 8.18 19.11 -19.28
N GLU A 691 9.06 19.02 -20.26
CA GLU A 691 10.21 19.92 -20.46
C GLU A 691 9.76 21.36 -20.77
N ILE A 692 8.73 21.52 -21.62
CA ILE A 692 8.17 22.83 -22.00
C ILE A 692 7.54 23.52 -20.77
N ILE A 693 6.91 22.73 -19.88
CA ILE A 693 6.36 23.24 -18.62
C ILE A 693 7.44 23.81 -17.70
N GLN A 694 8.66 23.29 -17.75
CA GLN A 694 9.75 23.79 -16.92
C GLN A 694 10.29 25.14 -17.43
N HIS A 695 10.26 25.39 -18.74
CA HIS A 695 10.78 26.62 -19.36
C HIS A 695 9.74 27.74 -19.46
N SER A 696 8.46 27.41 -19.64
CA SER A 696 7.38 28.37 -19.93
C SER A 696 6.26 28.33 -18.89
N LYS A 697 6.57 27.94 -17.65
CA LYS A 697 5.60 27.73 -16.56
C LYS A 697 4.57 28.86 -16.39
N GLU A 698 5.02 30.11 -16.31
CA GLU A 698 4.15 31.26 -16.07
C GLU A 698 3.21 31.55 -17.25
N ASP A 699 3.73 31.45 -18.48
CA ASP A 699 2.96 31.63 -19.70
C ASP A 699 1.93 30.50 -19.91
N ILE A 700 2.30 29.26 -19.57
CA ILE A 700 1.37 28.11 -19.58
C ILE A 700 0.30 28.27 -18.50
N ASN A 701 0.65 28.70 -17.29
CA ASN A 701 -0.33 28.97 -16.23
C ASN A 701 -1.32 30.06 -16.64
N SER A 702 -0.85 31.15 -17.26
CA SER A 702 -1.70 32.21 -17.81
C SER A 702 -2.64 31.68 -18.89
N SER A 703 -2.12 30.88 -19.81
CA SER A 703 -2.89 30.29 -20.90
C SER A 703 -3.91 29.25 -20.41
N LEU A 704 -3.56 28.42 -19.42
CA LEU A 704 -4.49 27.49 -18.76
C LEU A 704 -5.60 28.24 -18.02
N ASN A 705 -5.27 29.31 -17.29
CA ASN A 705 -6.26 30.14 -16.62
C ASN A 705 -7.25 30.74 -17.64
N LYS A 706 -6.75 31.23 -18.79
CA LYS A 706 -7.59 31.70 -19.90
C LYS A 706 -8.51 30.58 -20.42
N LEU A 707 -8.00 29.38 -20.67
CA LEU A 707 -8.82 28.24 -21.12
C LEU A 707 -9.91 27.87 -20.09
N PHE A 708 -9.58 27.87 -18.79
CA PHE A 708 -10.58 27.63 -17.73
C PHE A 708 -11.62 28.75 -17.62
N ARG A 709 -11.29 29.99 -17.99
CA ARG A 709 -12.26 31.09 -18.11
C ARG A 709 -13.18 30.89 -19.32
N THR A 710 -12.62 30.64 -20.50
CA THR A 710 -13.43 30.36 -21.70
C THR A 710 -14.33 29.13 -21.51
N MET A 711 -13.91 28.14 -20.71
CA MET A 711 -14.72 26.96 -20.40
C MET A 711 -16.07 27.32 -19.73
N GLU A 712 -16.14 28.42 -18.98
CA GLU A 712 -17.35 28.87 -18.26
C GLU A 712 -18.25 29.77 -19.12
N GLU A 713 -17.72 30.32 -20.22
CA GLU A 713 -18.43 31.22 -21.13
C GLU A 713 -17.89 31.11 -22.56
N VAL A 714 -18.55 30.30 -23.39
CA VAL A 714 -18.22 30.15 -24.80
C VAL A 714 -19.45 30.14 -25.71
N GLU A 715 -19.28 30.70 -26.91
CA GLU A 715 -20.29 30.72 -27.97
C GLU A 715 -20.58 29.33 -28.52
N THR A 716 -19.55 28.61 -28.96
CA THR A 716 -19.67 27.27 -29.58
C THR A 716 -18.58 26.31 -29.07
N LYS A 717 -18.85 25.00 -29.17
CA LYS A 717 -17.88 23.96 -28.79
C LYS A 717 -16.66 23.99 -29.72
N GLU A 718 -16.89 24.27 -30.99
CA GLU A 718 -15.89 24.26 -32.06
C GLU A 718 -14.85 25.35 -31.81
N LYS A 719 -15.30 26.57 -31.50
CA LYS A 719 -14.44 27.71 -31.14
C LYS A 719 -13.57 27.40 -29.91
N TYR A 720 -14.15 26.73 -28.91
CA TYR A 720 -13.40 26.31 -27.72
C TYR A 720 -12.29 25.29 -28.06
N LEU A 721 -12.59 24.31 -28.91
CA LEU A 721 -11.60 23.33 -29.34
C LEU A 721 -10.50 23.94 -30.21
N GLU A 722 -10.80 24.95 -31.01
CA GLU A 722 -9.79 25.74 -31.75
C GLU A 722 -8.84 26.49 -30.82
N GLU A 723 -9.35 27.09 -29.73
CA GLU A 723 -8.50 27.70 -28.70
C GLU A 723 -7.58 26.68 -28.04
N VAL A 724 -8.08 25.47 -27.74
CA VAL A 724 -7.25 24.37 -27.20
C VAL A 724 -6.20 23.91 -28.23
N LYS A 725 -6.54 23.83 -29.53
CA LYS A 725 -5.56 23.51 -30.59
C LYS A 725 -4.48 24.59 -30.68
N SER A 726 -4.85 25.87 -30.61
CA SER A 726 -3.88 26.97 -30.59
C SER A 726 -2.97 26.89 -29.37
N PHE A 727 -3.53 26.53 -28.20
CA PHE A 727 -2.76 26.30 -26.98
C PHE A 727 -1.77 25.14 -27.14
N TRP A 728 -2.20 24.00 -27.71
CA TRP A 728 -1.28 22.91 -28.01
C TRP A 728 -0.20 23.32 -29.01
N ASN A 729 -0.55 23.95 -30.13
CA ASN A 729 0.45 24.39 -31.12
C ASN A 729 1.48 25.38 -30.56
N LYS A 730 1.13 26.15 -29.53
CA LYS A 730 2.05 27.06 -28.84
C LYS A 730 3.05 26.33 -27.93
N TYR A 731 2.70 25.14 -27.43
CA TYR A 731 3.44 24.43 -26.36
C TYR A 731 3.70 22.94 -26.62
N ASN A 732 3.61 22.49 -27.87
CA ASN A 732 3.82 21.09 -28.29
C ASN A 732 5.23 20.88 -28.84
#